data_AF-A4FEB3-F1
#
_entry.id   AF-A4FEB3-F1
#
_cell.length_a   1.000
_cell.length_b   1.000
_cell.length_c   1.000
_cell.angle_alpha   90.00
_cell.angle_beta   90.00
_cell.angle_gamma   90.00
#
_symmetry.space_group_name_H-M   'P 1'
#
loop_
_entity.id
_entity.type
_entity.pdbx_description
1 polymer ?
#
loop_
_entity_poly.entity_id
_entity_poly.type
_entity_poly.pdbx_seq_one_letter_code
_entity_poly.pdbx_strand_id
1 'polypeptide(L)'
;MAPFDPKDYEQEVVRPLRGRGGRLPDDLVSRYAVRLDFSDDELAERIAQIRSHWNKSAQSTAKSTFVRSVYKAFLREDEELRREHGERMLRISWWRERDAARTGSRRQQVDELVAMLHADFGDLGLITSGQLEAMRETFSLLAPEEVDRALETAGVRLSTPVELPRASGLRETTYRRLKSLLADAEMSSIAELLHGELTSLRILTAFASTPAHPAGLTAEAVRQAIDRENRRSGNQAVREALGILNTAVTSDGVDLRRLTLFHLLDDVRRHHDNRAPASVLLRHLRQAKLAESEARQAVVSVLGETGGRGPAPPPGLPGVTELLRDGCLVAAEQALTGITDAEEAESARRLVERQGERVRELRSAAHRALVAGEETEARQRLLQAAALATDDDRIAAELRRVPPPPVLEVSAQPEGTGVRVSWRVPAEHENGTVYRVVRRNDRVPADPADGEVVAEDTATVARDTGARAGVRVGYAVFAAQEQGAWSRPAGARIEVLPPVHGVRLRAAQGAVEASWKVHPDAIAVDVRRSDGSRELPVATTDTTSFRDTGTTPGVDYTYVLTARYRRSDGTEASSEPVRAESTSRVVPALPPVSGLEFRRFDEELLLSWVWPERAGVAEVMWNGTAGSGRHRLTRQEYQASGGCRLRTGPGPVRVRVSAVAAAEDGAACSAPTEIDIQGRQPHVGYTVERRSRPLVGGGTARITLTADQPVPACTVLVVAAQGRVMPLQPADGQVIGRVEGELRPGRPVETTVEVPKLRRPYWLRCFTETAGVRLVDPPTAQLKAT
;
A
#
# COMPACT_ATOMS: atom_id res chain seq x y z
N MET A 1 -79.23 7.37 -0.05
CA MET A 1 -78.61 8.57 0.56
C MET A 1 -78.58 8.54 2.10
N ALA A 2 -77.41 8.76 2.75
CA ALA A 2 -77.31 8.96 4.21
C ALA A 2 -77.89 10.32 4.63
N PRO A 3 -78.55 10.45 5.80
CA PRO A 3 -79.15 11.72 6.23
C PRO A 3 -78.08 12.82 6.38
N PHE A 4 -78.38 14.03 5.91
CA PHE A 4 -77.54 15.21 6.15
C PHE A 4 -77.59 15.57 7.64
N ASP A 5 -76.45 15.53 8.33
CA ASP A 5 -76.33 16.02 9.71
C ASP A 5 -75.86 17.49 9.72
N PRO A 6 -76.72 18.45 10.11
CA PRO A 6 -76.36 19.87 10.16
C PRO A 6 -75.29 20.22 11.20
N LYS A 7 -75.16 19.43 12.28
CA LYS A 7 -74.18 19.70 13.34
C LYS A 7 -72.79 19.31 12.89
N ASP A 8 -72.64 18.15 12.27
CA ASP A 8 -71.36 17.65 11.79
C ASP A 8 -70.86 18.51 10.62
N TYR A 9 -71.76 18.86 9.69
CA TYR A 9 -71.43 19.77 8.59
C TYR A 9 -70.91 21.14 9.07
N GLU A 10 -71.53 21.72 10.11
CA GLU A 10 -71.06 22.99 10.67
C GLU A 10 -69.68 22.85 11.34
N GLN A 11 -69.39 21.71 11.97
CA GLN A 11 -68.10 21.46 12.60
C GLN A 11 -66.98 21.23 11.58
N GLU A 12 -67.26 20.48 10.52
CA GLU A 12 -66.24 20.05 9.54
C GLU A 12 -66.03 21.05 8.40
N VAL A 13 -67.07 21.79 8.00
CA VAL A 13 -67.00 22.66 6.80
C VAL A 13 -67.00 24.14 7.16
N VAL A 14 -67.76 24.54 8.19
CA VAL A 14 -68.01 25.97 8.47
C VAL A 14 -67.06 26.53 9.53
N ARG A 15 -66.86 25.81 10.63
CA ARG A 15 -65.94 26.25 11.71
C ARG A 15 -64.48 26.38 11.26
N PRO A 16 -63.91 25.52 10.40
CA PRO A 16 -62.52 25.63 9.95
C PRO A 16 -62.22 26.85 9.08
N LEU A 17 -63.26 27.56 8.61
CA LEU A 17 -63.10 28.80 7.84
C LEU A 17 -62.83 30.02 8.72
N ARG A 18 -62.79 29.85 10.05
CA ARG A 18 -62.53 30.93 11.00
C ARG A 18 -61.08 31.40 10.89
N GLY A 19 -60.87 32.66 10.53
CA GLY A 19 -59.54 33.26 10.36
C GLY A 19 -59.00 33.26 8.92
N ARG A 20 -59.72 32.68 7.94
CA ARG A 20 -59.39 32.83 6.51
C ARG A 20 -60.04 34.12 5.98
N GLY A 21 -59.26 34.97 5.32
CA GLY A 21 -59.65 36.31 4.85
C GLY A 21 -60.71 36.34 3.73
N GLY A 22 -61.94 35.90 4.01
CA GLY A 22 -63.12 36.10 3.18
C GLY A 22 -63.24 35.24 1.91
N ARG A 23 -62.16 34.62 1.40
CA ARG A 23 -62.19 33.76 0.21
C ARG A 23 -62.51 32.31 0.57
N LEU A 24 -63.52 31.72 -0.07
CA LEU A 24 -63.98 30.36 0.19
C LEU A 24 -63.13 29.33 -0.60
N PRO A 25 -62.78 28.16 0.00
CA PRO A 25 -62.03 27.11 -0.71
C PRO A 25 -62.83 26.54 -1.89
N ASP A 26 -62.18 26.30 -3.04
CA ASP A 26 -62.81 25.70 -4.25
C ASP A 26 -63.13 24.20 -4.12
N ASP A 27 -63.23 23.69 -2.88
CA ASP A 27 -63.67 22.33 -2.60
C ASP A 27 -65.20 22.24 -2.57
N LEU A 28 -65.81 22.18 -3.76
CA LEU A 28 -67.26 22.14 -3.87
C LEU A 28 -67.85 20.82 -3.33
N VAL A 29 -67.15 19.69 -3.45
CA VAL A 29 -67.66 18.38 -3.01
C VAL A 29 -67.94 18.40 -1.50
N SER A 30 -66.96 18.85 -0.71
CA SER A 30 -67.10 19.03 0.73
C SER A 30 -68.11 20.14 1.06
N ARG A 31 -68.06 21.26 0.33
CA ARG A 31 -68.99 22.39 0.54
C ARG A 31 -70.45 21.97 0.37
N TYR A 32 -70.79 21.24 -0.69
CA TYR A 32 -72.16 20.80 -0.94
C TYR A 32 -72.49 19.44 -0.28
N ALA A 33 -71.59 18.91 0.54
CA ALA A 33 -71.71 17.59 1.17
C ALA A 33 -72.14 16.51 0.16
N VAL A 34 -71.57 16.58 -1.04
CA VAL A 34 -71.83 15.64 -2.15
C VAL A 34 -70.87 14.48 -2.03
N ARG A 35 -71.35 13.26 -2.32
CA ARG A 35 -70.47 12.12 -2.53
C ARG A 35 -70.42 11.79 -4.02
N LEU A 36 -69.24 11.46 -4.53
CA LEU A 36 -69.03 11.19 -5.95
C LEU A 36 -69.69 9.88 -6.44
N ASP A 37 -70.25 9.08 -5.53
CA ASP A 37 -71.01 7.86 -5.82
C ASP A 37 -72.52 8.07 -5.98
N PHE A 38 -73.02 9.31 -5.82
CA PHE A 38 -74.43 9.64 -5.99
C PHE A 38 -74.93 9.43 -7.43
N SER A 39 -76.22 9.13 -7.54
CA SER A 39 -76.99 9.32 -8.78
C SER A 39 -77.36 10.80 -9.01
N ASP A 40 -77.77 11.16 -10.21
CA ASP A 40 -78.20 12.54 -10.54
C ASP A 40 -79.42 12.96 -9.68
N ASP A 41 -80.34 12.04 -9.39
CA ASP A 41 -81.51 12.29 -8.55
C ASP A 41 -81.12 12.53 -7.07
N GLU A 42 -80.22 11.71 -6.52
CA GLU A 42 -79.70 11.90 -5.15
C GLU A 42 -78.87 13.18 -5.02
N LEU A 43 -78.14 13.56 -6.06
CA LEU A 43 -77.39 14.82 -6.13
C LEU A 43 -78.34 16.04 -6.12
N ALA A 44 -79.40 16.01 -6.92
CA ALA A 44 -80.39 17.07 -6.95
C ALA A 44 -81.07 17.24 -5.58
N GLU A 45 -81.41 16.14 -4.93
CA GLU A 45 -81.97 16.14 -3.58
C GLU A 45 -80.97 16.73 -2.56
N ARG A 46 -79.70 16.30 -2.60
CA ARG A 46 -78.64 16.81 -1.70
C ARG A 46 -78.43 18.31 -1.85
N ILE A 47 -78.32 18.81 -3.09
CA ILE A 47 -78.10 20.23 -3.36
C ILE A 47 -79.30 21.06 -2.84
N ALA A 48 -80.53 20.57 -3.02
CA ALA A 48 -81.72 21.23 -2.48
C ALA A 48 -81.72 21.27 -0.94
N GLN A 49 -81.37 20.16 -0.29
CA GLN A 49 -81.26 20.06 1.17
C GLN A 49 -80.21 21.05 1.72
N ILE A 50 -79.03 21.13 1.11
CA ILE A 50 -77.93 22.02 1.52
C ILE A 50 -78.29 23.49 1.31
N ARG A 51 -78.86 23.87 0.16
CA ARG A 51 -79.31 25.24 -0.10
C ARG A 51 -80.41 25.68 0.88
N SER A 52 -81.33 24.79 1.21
CA SER A 52 -82.35 25.05 2.24
C SER A 52 -81.69 25.28 3.60
N HIS A 53 -80.70 24.46 3.94
CA HIS A 53 -79.94 24.61 5.18
C HIS A 53 -79.18 25.94 5.23
N TRP A 54 -78.43 26.30 4.19
CA TRP A 54 -77.69 27.56 4.11
C TRP A 54 -78.60 28.79 4.26
N ASN A 55 -79.76 28.80 3.59
CA ASN A 55 -80.75 29.88 3.71
C ASN A 55 -81.29 30.00 5.14
N LYS A 56 -81.70 28.88 5.75
CA LYS A 56 -82.18 28.85 7.15
C LYS A 56 -81.10 29.31 8.13
N SER A 57 -79.86 28.84 7.95
CA SER A 57 -78.74 29.15 8.84
C SER A 57 -78.22 30.58 8.68
N ALA A 58 -78.27 31.17 7.48
CA ALA A 58 -77.90 32.57 7.24
C ALA A 58 -78.86 33.57 7.93
N GLN A 59 -80.14 33.20 8.02
CA GLN A 59 -81.22 34.00 8.63
C GLN A 59 -81.44 33.68 10.12
N SER A 60 -80.83 32.61 10.64
CA SER A 60 -80.99 32.19 12.03
C SER A 60 -80.46 33.24 13.02
N THR A 61 -81.24 33.55 14.05
CA THR A 61 -80.84 34.39 15.19
C THR A 61 -80.04 33.62 16.24
N ALA A 62 -80.05 32.28 16.21
CA ALA A 62 -79.35 31.42 17.15
C ALA A 62 -77.88 31.13 16.77
N LYS A 63 -77.44 31.53 15.57
CA LYS A 63 -76.07 31.30 15.06
C LYS A 63 -75.20 32.54 15.23
N SER A 64 -73.90 32.34 15.46
CA SER A 64 -72.94 33.44 15.59
C SER A 64 -72.82 34.29 14.32
N THR A 65 -72.44 35.55 14.45
CA THR A 65 -72.27 36.49 13.33
C THR A 65 -71.30 35.96 12.27
N PHE A 66 -70.20 35.31 12.69
CA PHE A 66 -69.23 34.66 11.80
C PHE A 66 -69.86 33.50 11.01
N VAL A 67 -70.55 32.59 11.68
CA VAL A 67 -71.19 31.44 11.02
C VAL A 67 -72.23 31.92 10.01
N ARG A 68 -73.02 32.95 10.35
CA ARG A 68 -73.98 33.57 9.44
C ARG A 68 -73.32 34.23 8.24
N SER A 69 -72.16 34.90 8.41
CA SER A 69 -71.44 35.49 7.28
C SER A 69 -70.89 34.43 6.32
N VAL A 70 -70.42 33.29 6.83
CA VAL A 70 -69.96 32.17 6.00
C VAL A 70 -71.11 31.59 5.17
N TYR A 71 -72.27 31.34 5.77
CA TYR A 71 -73.44 30.85 5.03
C TYR A 71 -73.96 31.87 3.98
N LYS A 72 -73.91 33.18 4.28
CA LYS A 72 -74.20 34.22 3.28
C LYS A 72 -73.20 34.20 2.12
N ALA A 73 -71.92 33.97 2.40
CA ALA A 73 -70.90 33.81 1.35
C ALA A 73 -71.15 32.54 0.51
N PHE A 74 -71.52 31.41 1.11
CA PHE A 74 -71.91 30.20 0.37
C PHE A 74 -73.09 30.43 -0.56
N LEU A 75 -74.13 31.14 -0.11
CA LEU A 75 -75.30 31.46 -0.95
C LEU A 75 -74.93 32.37 -2.13
N ARG A 76 -74.05 33.35 -1.91
CA ARG A 76 -73.57 34.22 -2.99
C ARG A 76 -72.79 33.44 -4.05
N GLU A 77 -71.83 32.61 -3.63
CA GLU A 77 -71.04 31.78 -4.54
C GLU A 77 -71.89 30.71 -5.25
N ASP A 78 -72.91 30.16 -4.58
CA ASP A 78 -73.89 29.26 -5.21
C ASP A 78 -74.66 29.95 -6.34
N GLU A 79 -75.08 31.20 -6.12
CA GLU A 79 -75.76 31.96 -7.16
C GLU A 79 -74.86 32.24 -8.36
N GLU A 80 -73.58 32.55 -8.12
CA GLU A 80 -72.57 32.75 -9.17
C GLU A 80 -72.31 31.44 -9.94
N LEU A 81 -72.10 30.31 -9.25
CA LEU A 81 -71.92 28.99 -9.88
C LEU A 81 -73.15 28.55 -10.68
N ARG A 82 -74.37 28.84 -10.21
CA ARG A 82 -75.60 28.57 -10.94
C ARG A 82 -75.71 29.41 -12.20
N ARG A 83 -75.28 30.67 -12.15
CA ARG A 83 -75.28 31.58 -13.31
C ARG A 83 -74.31 31.08 -14.38
N GLU A 84 -73.17 30.56 -13.98
CA GLU A 84 -72.11 30.12 -14.89
C GLU A 84 -72.35 28.70 -15.46
N HIS A 85 -72.86 27.76 -14.66
CA HIS A 85 -72.91 26.34 -15.02
C HIS A 85 -74.32 25.75 -15.14
N GLY A 86 -75.36 26.44 -14.64
CA GLY A 86 -76.76 26.06 -14.82
C GLY A 86 -77.07 24.62 -14.40
N GLU A 87 -77.80 23.89 -15.26
CA GLU A 87 -78.22 22.50 -15.01
C GLU A 87 -77.07 21.49 -15.02
N ARG A 88 -75.87 21.85 -15.53
CA ARG A 88 -74.71 20.94 -15.52
C ARG A 88 -74.30 20.55 -14.10
N MET A 89 -74.51 21.44 -13.13
CA MET A 89 -74.24 21.21 -11.72
C MET A 89 -75.20 20.17 -11.09
N LEU A 90 -76.29 19.79 -11.76
CA LEU A 90 -77.19 18.71 -11.33
C LEU A 90 -76.78 17.33 -11.86
N ARG A 91 -75.71 17.24 -12.66
CA ARG A 91 -75.17 15.97 -13.14
C ARG A 91 -73.93 15.57 -12.34
N ILE A 92 -73.89 14.33 -11.82
CA ILE A 92 -72.75 13.85 -11.03
C ILE A 92 -71.44 13.80 -11.84
N SER A 93 -71.54 13.65 -13.16
CA SER A 93 -70.38 13.69 -14.06
C SER A 93 -69.62 15.02 -13.98
N TRP A 94 -70.32 16.15 -13.84
CA TRP A 94 -69.71 17.47 -13.71
C TRP A 94 -68.90 17.59 -12.41
N TRP A 95 -69.41 17.03 -11.31
CA TRP A 95 -68.71 17.00 -10.03
C TRP A 95 -67.47 16.10 -10.07
N ARG A 96 -67.57 14.93 -10.72
CA ARG A 96 -66.42 14.03 -10.94
C ARG A 96 -65.35 14.68 -11.81
N GLU A 97 -65.73 15.30 -12.92
CA GLU A 97 -64.81 16.02 -13.82
C GLU A 97 -64.10 17.17 -13.10
N ARG A 98 -64.84 17.98 -12.34
CA ARG A 98 -64.27 19.12 -11.62
C ARG A 98 -63.39 18.69 -10.45
N ASP A 99 -63.80 17.68 -9.68
CA ASP A 99 -62.96 17.13 -8.60
C ASP A 99 -61.71 16.44 -9.14
N ALA A 100 -61.81 15.73 -10.27
CA ALA A 100 -60.67 15.17 -10.98
C ALA A 100 -59.74 16.26 -11.53
N ALA A 101 -60.28 17.35 -12.10
CA ALA A 101 -59.50 18.48 -12.57
C ALA A 101 -58.78 19.21 -11.42
N ARG A 102 -59.47 19.41 -10.29
CA ARG A 102 -58.89 19.99 -9.06
C ARG A 102 -57.78 19.11 -8.49
N THR A 103 -58.03 17.81 -8.38
CA THR A 103 -57.06 16.83 -7.87
C THR A 103 -55.87 16.69 -8.83
N GLY A 104 -56.12 16.72 -10.13
CA GLY A 104 -55.10 16.75 -11.18
C GLY A 104 -54.24 18.01 -11.13
N SER A 105 -54.84 19.20 -10.96
CA SER A 105 -54.12 20.46 -10.82
C SER A 105 -53.29 20.53 -9.54
N ARG A 106 -53.80 20.03 -8.40
CA ARG A 106 -53.01 19.92 -7.16
C ARG A 106 -51.86 18.93 -7.30
N ARG A 107 -52.10 17.77 -7.91
CA ARG A 107 -51.04 16.80 -8.21
C ARG A 107 -49.98 17.42 -9.11
N GLN A 108 -50.38 18.15 -10.15
CA GLN A 108 -49.46 18.87 -11.02
C GLN A 108 -48.63 19.92 -10.24
N GLN A 109 -49.23 20.66 -9.31
CA GLN A 109 -48.50 21.60 -8.46
C GLN A 109 -47.52 20.91 -7.50
N VAL A 110 -47.87 19.74 -6.98
CA VAL A 110 -46.94 18.91 -6.19
C VAL A 110 -45.81 18.40 -7.07
N ASP A 111 -46.09 17.90 -8.27
CA ASP A 111 -45.09 17.42 -9.22
C ASP A 111 -44.15 18.56 -9.67
N GLU A 112 -44.68 19.76 -9.88
CA GLU A 112 -43.92 20.98 -10.18
C GLU A 112 -43.03 21.40 -8.99
N LEU A 113 -43.55 21.35 -7.77
CA LEU A 113 -42.77 21.58 -6.56
C LEU A 113 -41.65 20.55 -6.39
N VAL A 114 -41.92 19.26 -6.65
CA VAL A 114 -40.90 18.19 -6.62
C VAL A 114 -39.84 18.44 -7.69
N ALA A 115 -40.23 18.81 -8.90
CA ALA A 115 -39.29 19.10 -9.99
C ALA A 115 -38.38 20.29 -9.65
N MET A 116 -38.93 21.36 -9.08
CA MET A 116 -38.17 22.53 -8.65
C MET A 116 -37.26 22.21 -7.45
N LEU A 117 -37.73 21.44 -6.47
CA LEU A 117 -36.90 20.96 -5.36
C LEU A 117 -35.72 20.11 -5.84
N HIS A 118 -35.94 19.26 -6.84
CA HIS A 118 -34.87 18.50 -7.47
C HIS A 118 -33.88 19.38 -8.23
N ALA A 119 -34.38 20.36 -8.98
CA ALA A 119 -33.54 21.26 -9.78
C ALA A 119 -32.64 22.14 -8.90
N ASP A 120 -33.20 22.72 -7.84
CA ASP A 120 -32.50 23.73 -7.04
C ASP A 120 -31.73 23.11 -5.86
N PHE A 121 -32.22 22.00 -5.31
CA PHE A 121 -31.68 21.40 -4.08
C PHE A 121 -31.31 19.92 -4.22
N GLY A 122 -31.51 19.28 -5.37
CA GLY A 122 -31.28 17.84 -5.54
C GLY A 122 -29.83 17.41 -5.27
N ASP A 123 -28.85 18.22 -5.68
CA ASP A 123 -27.43 17.96 -5.42
C ASP A 123 -27.05 18.12 -3.94
N LEU A 124 -27.72 19.05 -3.24
CA LEU A 124 -27.42 19.41 -1.84
C LEU A 124 -28.21 18.53 -0.85
N GLY A 125 -29.40 18.10 -1.24
CA GLY A 125 -30.35 17.32 -0.43
C GLY A 125 -30.85 18.05 0.82
N LEU A 126 -30.62 19.36 0.93
CA LEU A 126 -30.93 20.17 2.11
C LEU A 126 -31.57 21.50 1.72
N ILE A 127 -32.56 21.94 2.50
CA ILE A 127 -33.25 23.23 2.35
C ILE A 127 -33.34 23.95 3.70
N THR A 128 -33.23 25.27 3.73
CA THR A 128 -33.41 26.06 4.96
C THR A 128 -34.88 26.44 5.19
N SER A 129 -35.26 26.74 6.44
CA SER A 129 -36.63 27.17 6.77
C SER A 129 -37.07 28.41 6.00
N GLY A 130 -36.20 29.40 5.82
CA GLY A 130 -36.53 30.61 5.06
C GLY A 130 -36.72 30.37 3.56
N GLN A 131 -35.92 29.48 2.96
CA GLN A 131 -36.10 29.08 1.55
C GLN A 131 -37.39 28.29 1.36
N LEU A 132 -37.70 27.39 2.29
CA LEU A 132 -38.96 26.64 2.26
C LEU A 132 -40.17 27.57 2.41
N GLU A 133 -40.10 28.59 3.26
CA GLU A 133 -41.15 29.61 3.40
C GLU A 133 -41.35 30.41 2.10
N ALA A 134 -40.28 30.86 1.45
CA ALA A 134 -40.36 31.55 0.15
C ALA A 134 -40.99 30.67 -0.94
N MET A 135 -40.69 29.36 -0.94
CA MET A 135 -41.34 28.40 -1.84
C MET A 135 -42.82 28.20 -1.48
N ARG A 136 -43.18 28.17 -0.19
CA ARG A 136 -44.58 28.10 0.26
C ARG A 136 -45.41 29.29 -0.19
N GLU A 137 -44.82 30.48 -0.33
CA GLU A 137 -45.52 31.64 -0.90
C GLU A 137 -45.89 31.42 -2.37
N THR A 138 -45.00 30.78 -3.14
CA THR A 138 -45.21 30.45 -4.56
C THR A 138 -46.27 29.36 -4.73
N PHE A 139 -46.32 28.38 -3.82
CA PHE A 139 -47.26 27.26 -3.82
C PHE A 139 -48.33 27.38 -2.73
N SER A 140 -48.89 28.58 -2.57
CA SER A 140 -49.84 28.93 -1.49
C SER A 140 -51.14 28.10 -1.45
N LEU A 141 -51.41 27.29 -2.49
CA LEU A 141 -52.58 26.41 -2.59
C LEU A 141 -52.35 25.00 -2.01
N LEU A 142 -51.10 24.61 -1.74
CA LEU A 142 -50.75 23.29 -1.20
C LEU A 142 -50.88 23.26 0.33
N ALA A 143 -51.37 22.14 0.86
CA ALA A 143 -51.40 21.91 2.30
C ALA A 143 -50.00 21.59 2.84
N PRO A 144 -49.72 21.84 4.15
CA PRO A 144 -48.43 21.50 4.76
C PRO A 144 -47.99 20.05 4.51
N GLU A 145 -48.91 19.10 4.61
CA GLU A 145 -48.68 17.66 4.37
C GLU A 145 -48.35 17.31 2.91
N GLU A 146 -48.79 18.12 1.94
CA GLU A 146 -48.44 17.96 0.52
C GLU A 146 -47.03 18.45 0.26
N VAL A 147 -46.60 19.52 0.93
CA VAL A 147 -45.22 20.03 0.87
C VAL A 147 -44.24 19.07 1.53
N ASP A 148 -44.60 18.49 2.67
CA ASP A 148 -43.74 17.51 3.36
C ASP A 148 -43.54 16.25 2.50
N ARG A 149 -44.60 15.76 1.85
CA ARG A 149 -44.50 14.67 0.86
C ARG A 149 -43.66 15.04 -0.36
N ALA A 150 -43.73 16.29 -0.83
CA ALA A 150 -42.90 16.77 -1.92
C ALA A 150 -41.40 16.78 -1.54
N LEU A 151 -41.08 17.22 -0.32
CA LEU A 151 -39.70 17.18 0.22
C LEU A 151 -39.16 15.75 0.32
N GLU A 152 -39.96 14.82 0.86
CA GLU A 152 -39.60 13.40 0.93
C GLU A 152 -39.36 12.80 -0.46
N THR A 153 -40.25 13.09 -1.42
CA THR A 153 -40.14 12.60 -2.80
C THR A 153 -38.90 13.14 -3.50
N ALA A 154 -38.57 14.42 -3.27
CA ALA A 154 -37.38 15.05 -3.83
C ALA A 154 -36.07 14.66 -3.11
N GLY A 155 -36.15 13.95 -1.98
CA GLY A 155 -34.99 13.58 -1.16
C GLY A 155 -34.35 14.77 -0.43
N VAL A 156 -35.08 15.87 -0.23
CA VAL A 156 -34.61 17.11 0.37
C VAL A 156 -35.05 17.19 1.82
N ARG A 157 -34.12 17.50 2.73
CA ARG A 157 -34.40 17.62 4.18
C ARG A 157 -34.26 19.04 4.68
N LEU A 158 -35.07 19.40 5.66
CA LEU A 158 -34.93 20.68 6.35
C LEU A 158 -33.63 20.71 7.16
N SER A 159 -32.85 21.77 7.03
CA SER A 159 -31.64 22.01 7.82
C SER A 159 -31.61 23.44 8.38
N THR A 160 -31.08 23.57 9.59
CA THR A 160 -30.78 24.85 10.23
C THR A 160 -29.32 25.24 9.93
N PRO A 161 -29.07 26.39 9.29
CA PRO A 161 -27.71 26.91 9.10
C PRO A 161 -26.91 26.95 10.40
N VAL A 162 -25.63 26.59 10.33
CA VAL A 162 -24.70 26.65 11.47
C VAL A 162 -23.84 27.90 11.34
N GLU A 163 -23.48 28.52 12.47
CA GLU A 163 -22.55 29.65 12.46
C GLU A 163 -21.15 29.21 12.01
N LEU A 164 -20.67 29.82 10.92
CA LEU A 164 -19.36 29.54 10.36
C LEU A 164 -18.39 30.69 10.67
N PRO A 165 -17.08 30.41 10.87
CA PRO A 165 -16.08 31.44 11.09
C PRO A 165 -15.94 32.32 9.85
N ARG A 166 -16.00 33.65 10.05
CA ARG A 166 -15.87 34.67 8.99
C ARG A 166 -14.48 35.31 8.90
N ALA A 167 -13.59 34.97 9.83
CA ALA A 167 -12.20 35.44 9.82
C ALA A 167 -11.27 34.28 10.20
N SER A 168 -10.07 34.30 9.64
CA SER A 168 -9.01 33.32 9.93
C SER A 168 -8.44 33.45 11.34
N GLY A 169 -8.57 34.63 11.97
CA GLY A 169 -7.86 34.97 13.21
C GLY A 169 -6.39 35.35 13.00
N LEU A 170 -5.89 35.25 11.76
CA LEU A 170 -4.55 35.69 11.36
C LEU A 170 -4.61 37.05 10.67
N ARG A 171 -3.48 37.75 10.62
CA ARG A 171 -3.31 38.88 9.71
C ARG A 171 -3.50 38.40 8.26
N GLU A 172 -4.15 39.21 7.44
CA GLU A 172 -4.52 38.83 6.07
C GLU A 172 -3.30 38.41 5.21
N THR A 173 -2.19 39.12 5.35
CA THR A 173 -0.92 38.78 4.66
C THR A 173 -0.36 37.43 5.11
N THR A 174 -0.40 37.15 6.41
CA THR A 174 0.04 35.87 7.00
C THR A 174 -0.86 34.72 6.54
N TYR A 175 -2.18 34.93 6.49
CA TYR A 175 -3.12 33.92 5.98
C TYR A 175 -2.92 33.65 4.48
N ARG A 176 -2.77 34.69 3.65
CA ARG A 176 -2.45 34.52 2.22
C ARG A 176 -1.14 33.76 2.02
N ARG A 177 -0.11 34.05 2.83
CA ARG A 177 1.14 33.29 2.81
C ARG A 177 0.94 31.83 3.22
N LEU A 178 0.19 31.55 4.30
CA LEU A 178 -0.14 30.19 4.72
C LEU A 178 -0.86 29.41 3.61
N LYS A 179 -1.83 30.04 2.93
CA LYS A 179 -2.56 29.43 1.81
C LYS A 179 -1.65 29.09 0.63
N SER A 180 -0.74 29.99 0.26
CA SER A 180 0.28 29.73 -0.78
C SER A 180 1.17 28.56 -0.40
N LEU A 181 1.64 28.50 0.85
CA LEU A 181 2.52 27.43 1.32
C LEU A 181 1.83 26.06 1.36
N LEU A 182 0.54 26.01 1.68
CA LEU A 182 -0.25 24.78 1.60
C LEU A 182 -0.36 24.28 0.16
N ALA A 183 -0.58 25.18 -0.81
CA ALA A 183 -0.60 24.84 -2.23
C ALA A 183 0.78 24.36 -2.72
N ASP A 184 1.86 25.06 -2.36
CA ASP A 184 3.25 24.66 -2.69
C ASP A 184 3.64 23.33 -2.05
N ALA A 185 3.00 22.97 -0.93
CA ALA A 185 3.18 21.70 -0.23
C ALA A 185 2.21 20.60 -0.70
N GLU A 186 1.34 20.86 -1.68
CA GLU A 186 0.29 19.95 -2.16
C GLU A 186 -0.63 19.42 -1.05
N MET A 187 -0.89 20.25 -0.03
CA MET A 187 -1.78 19.92 1.08
C MET A 187 -3.17 20.51 0.84
N SER A 188 -4.20 19.68 0.92
CA SER A 188 -5.60 20.11 0.71
C SER A 188 -6.20 20.87 1.91
N SER A 189 -5.58 20.75 3.08
CA SER A 189 -6.05 21.43 4.29
C SER A 189 -4.99 21.56 5.39
N ILE A 190 -5.24 22.45 6.35
CA ILE A 190 -4.45 22.55 7.59
C ILE A 190 -4.51 21.24 8.40
N ALA A 191 -5.63 20.52 8.38
CA ALA A 191 -5.76 19.24 9.08
C ALA A 191 -4.83 18.17 8.48
N GLU A 192 -4.70 18.14 7.15
CA GLU A 192 -3.78 17.25 6.45
C GLU A 192 -2.31 17.62 6.73
N LEU A 193 -1.97 18.91 6.75
CA LEU A 193 -0.64 19.37 7.16
C LEU A 193 -0.25 18.86 8.57
N LEU A 194 -1.21 18.87 9.50
CA LEU A 194 -0.97 18.47 10.91
C LEU A 194 -1.00 16.97 11.16
N HIS A 195 -1.64 16.17 10.31
CA HIS A 195 -1.87 14.75 10.58
C HIS A 195 -1.38 13.81 9.48
N GLY A 196 -1.06 14.32 8.29
CA GLY A 196 -0.83 13.54 7.07
C GLY A 196 -2.14 13.25 6.34
N GLU A 197 -2.09 12.34 5.37
CA GLU A 197 -3.25 11.97 4.54
C GLU A 197 -4.46 11.53 5.39
N LEU A 198 -5.61 12.12 5.10
CA LEU A 198 -6.89 11.80 5.73
C LEU A 198 -7.85 11.19 4.71
N THR A 199 -8.64 10.21 5.14
CA THR A 199 -9.73 9.62 4.33
C THR A 199 -11.07 10.30 4.61
N SER A 200 -11.26 10.80 5.84
CA SER A 200 -12.44 11.56 6.24
C SER A 200 -12.06 12.56 7.33
N LEU A 201 -12.68 13.73 7.27
CA LEU A 201 -12.52 14.85 8.20
C LEU A 201 -13.91 15.34 8.64
N ARG A 202 -14.06 15.61 9.93
CA ARG A 202 -15.21 16.28 10.54
C ARG A 202 -14.69 17.43 11.40
N ILE A 203 -15.29 18.60 11.29
CA ILE A 203 -14.77 19.82 11.92
C ILE A 203 -15.85 20.86 12.26
N LEU A 204 -17.07 20.76 11.73
CA LEU A 204 -18.11 21.78 11.96
C LEU A 204 -18.42 21.99 13.45
N THR A 205 -18.54 20.90 14.20
CA THR A 205 -18.84 20.92 15.65
C THR A 205 -17.61 20.57 16.48
N ALA A 206 -16.98 19.45 16.16
CA ALA A 206 -15.76 18.97 16.79
C ALA A 206 -14.85 18.35 15.73
N PHE A 207 -13.54 18.34 16.01
CA PHE A 207 -12.58 17.66 15.14
C PHE A 207 -12.67 16.14 15.34
N ALA A 208 -12.88 15.42 14.25
CA ALA A 208 -12.69 13.97 14.16
C ALA A 208 -12.18 13.61 12.77
N SER A 209 -11.33 12.60 12.68
CA SER A 209 -10.72 12.20 11.42
C SER A 209 -10.58 10.69 11.31
N THR A 210 -10.37 10.21 10.07
CA THR A 210 -10.01 8.82 9.78
C THR A 210 -8.73 8.82 8.94
N PRO A 211 -7.60 8.24 9.41
CA PRO A 211 -7.42 7.58 10.72
C PRO A 211 -7.59 8.53 11.92
N ALA A 212 -7.87 7.98 13.10
CA ALA A 212 -8.17 8.76 14.29
C ALA A 212 -6.91 9.45 14.85
N HIS A 213 -6.96 10.78 14.97
CA HIS A 213 -5.87 11.58 15.55
C HIS A 213 -6.32 12.24 16.87
N PRO A 214 -6.00 11.64 18.04
CA PRO A 214 -6.47 12.12 19.34
C PRO A 214 -5.88 13.48 19.75
N ALA A 215 -4.75 13.89 19.15
CA ALA A 215 -4.18 15.22 19.38
C ALA A 215 -5.07 16.35 18.82
N GLY A 216 -5.96 16.04 17.86
CA GLY A 216 -6.86 16.99 17.22
C GLY A 216 -6.16 18.21 16.62
N LEU A 217 -6.88 19.32 16.51
CA LEU A 217 -6.33 20.61 16.06
C LEU A 217 -5.83 21.42 17.25
N THR A 218 -4.70 21.03 17.81
CA THR A 218 -4.12 21.65 19.03
C THR A 218 -2.67 22.09 18.83
N ALA A 219 -2.14 22.91 19.75
CA ALA A 219 -0.73 23.27 19.79
C ALA A 219 0.20 22.05 19.85
N GLU A 220 -0.27 20.97 20.50
CA GLU A 220 0.46 19.71 20.58
C GLU A 220 0.55 19.02 19.22
N ALA A 221 -0.53 19.01 18.44
CA ALA A 221 -0.50 18.49 17.07
C ALA A 221 0.46 19.27 16.17
N VAL A 222 0.57 20.59 16.34
CA VAL A 222 1.55 21.43 15.62
C VAL A 222 2.98 21.03 15.97
N ARG A 223 3.30 20.88 17.25
CA ARG A 223 4.64 20.42 17.69
C ARG A 223 4.96 19.02 17.15
N GLN A 224 4.02 18.09 17.24
CA GLN A 224 4.18 16.75 16.69
C GLN A 224 4.40 16.77 15.17
N ALA A 225 3.74 17.67 14.44
CA ALA A 225 3.95 17.85 13.01
C ALA A 225 5.35 18.42 12.70
N ILE A 226 5.82 19.42 13.46
CA ILE A 226 7.17 19.97 13.34
C ILE A 226 8.22 18.88 13.59
N ASP A 227 8.06 18.09 14.65
CA ASP A 227 9.01 17.02 14.98
C ASP A 227 9.02 15.91 13.91
N ARG A 228 7.85 15.60 13.33
CA ARG A 228 7.76 14.65 12.20
C ARG A 228 8.50 15.18 10.97
N GLU A 229 8.33 16.47 10.65
CA GLU A 229 8.97 17.09 9.49
C GLU A 229 10.48 17.28 9.66
N ASN A 230 10.94 17.60 10.88
CA ASN A 230 12.37 17.72 11.19
C ASN A 230 13.13 16.40 11.05
N ARG A 231 12.44 15.25 11.17
CA ARG A 231 13.02 13.91 10.96
C ARG A 231 13.09 13.50 9.49
N ARG A 232 12.47 14.26 8.57
CA ARG A 232 12.45 14.00 7.12
C ARG A 232 13.36 14.97 6.38
N SER A 233 13.81 14.57 5.18
CA SER A 233 14.54 15.44 4.24
C SER A 233 13.60 16.47 3.59
N GLY A 234 13.19 17.44 4.42
CA GLY A 234 12.65 18.79 4.18
C GLY A 234 11.84 19.12 2.94
N ASN A 235 10.52 19.27 3.12
CA ASN A 235 9.74 20.21 2.33
C ASN A 235 9.77 21.60 3.02
N GLN A 236 10.41 22.58 2.37
CA GLN A 236 10.56 23.94 2.92
C GLN A 236 9.20 24.64 3.11
N ALA A 237 8.23 24.42 2.21
CA ALA A 237 6.90 25.02 2.31
C ALA A 237 6.14 24.49 3.53
N VAL A 238 6.25 23.18 3.82
CA VAL A 238 5.68 22.54 5.01
C VAL A 238 6.27 23.14 6.29
N ARG A 239 7.59 23.32 6.35
CA ARG A 239 8.25 23.92 7.53
C ARG A 239 7.81 25.35 7.78
N GLU A 240 7.74 26.17 6.74
CA GLU A 240 7.27 27.56 6.86
C GLU A 240 5.80 27.63 7.28
N ALA A 241 4.94 26.77 6.71
CA ALA A 241 3.53 26.68 7.09
C ALA A 241 3.35 26.26 8.55
N LEU A 242 4.08 25.24 9.00
CA LEU A 242 4.08 24.81 10.40
C LEU A 242 4.64 25.88 11.33
N GLY A 243 5.62 26.66 10.89
CA GLY A 243 6.13 27.83 11.61
C GLY A 243 5.05 28.89 11.83
N ILE A 244 4.30 29.23 10.78
CA ILE A 244 3.16 30.17 10.86
C ILE A 244 2.10 29.64 11.85
N LEU A 245 1.73 28.36 11.76
CA LEU A 245 0.75 27.76 12.67
C LEU A 245 1.24 27.72 14.11
N ASN A 246 2.54 27.46 14.32
CA ASN A 246 3.12 27.46 15.66
C ASN A 246 3.08 28.86 16.27
N THR A 247 3.46 29.90 15.53
CA THR A 247 3.33 31.30 15.99
C THR A 247 1.87 31.67 16.25
N ALA A 248 0.96 31.31 15.34
CA ALA A 248 -0.47 31.58 15.47
C ALA A 248 -1.07 31.03 16.77
N VAL A 249 -0.66 29.81 17.17
CA VAL A 249 -1.21 29.15 18.36
C VAL A 249 -0.50 29.58 19.64
N THR A 250 0.83 29.73 19.60
CA THR A 250 1.64 30.02 20.80
C THR A 250 1.65 31.50 21.16
N SER A 251 1.65 32.38 20.17
CA SER A 251 1.81 33.83 20.35
C SER A 251 0.49 34.59 20.19
N ASP A 252 -0.31 34.22 19.17
CA ASP A 252 -1.54 34.95 18.83
C ASP A 252 -2.82 34.31 19.40
N GLY A 253 -2.73 33.12 19.99
CA GLY A 253 -3.86 32.43 20.63
C GLY A 253 -4.97 32.00 19.65
N VAL A 254 -4.64 31.78 18.38
CA VAL A 254 -5.61 31.45 17.33
C VAL A 254 -6.20 30.05 17.52
N ASP A 255 -7.53 29.94 17.44
CA ASP A 255 -8.23 28.65 17.44
C ASP A 255 -8.04 27.94 16.09
N LEU A 256 -7.24 26.87 16.09
CA LEU A 256 -6.94 26.08 14.90
C LEU A 256 -8.18 25.43 14.26
N ARG A 257 -9.21 25.09 15.03
CA ARG A 257 -10.45 24.52 14.47
C ARG A 257 -11.15 25.58 13.63
N ARG A 258 -11.29 26.79 14.17
CA ARG A 258 -11.90 27.93 13.47
C ARG A 258 -11.06 28.37 12.28
N LEU A 259 -9.73 28.41 12.40
CA LEU A 259 -8.82 28.72 11.29
C LEU A 259 -8.92 27.69 10.17
N THR A 260 -8.92 26.39 10.51
CA THR A 260 -9.04 25.31 9.53
C THR A 260 -10.40 25.34 8.84
N LEU A 261 -11.49 25.51 9.61
CA LEU A 261 -12.82 25.64 9.04
C LEU A 261 -12.93 26.89 8.16
N PHE A 262 -12.37 28.03 8.56
CA PHE A 262 -12.31 29.23 7.73
C PHE A 262 -11.55 28.96 6.42
N HIS A 263 -10.39 28.29 6.49
CA HIS A 263 -9.58 27.96 5.32
C HIS A 263 -10.35 27.11 4.29
N LEU A 264 -11.07 26.08 4.74
CA LEU A 264 -11.89 25.24 3.87
C LEU A 264 -13.06 25.99 3.24
N LEU A 265 -13.60 27.00 3.94
CA LEU A 265 -14.76 27.76 3.49
C LEU A 265 -14.40 28.99 2.67
N ASP A 266 -13.17 29.47 2.75
CA ASP A 266 -12.69 30.66 2.03
C ASP A 266 -12.84 30.50 0.52
N ASP A 267 -12.44 29.34 -0.03
CA ASP A 267 -12.63 29.04 -1.44
C ASP A 267 -14.09 28.73 -1.79
N VAL A 268 -14.84 28.09 -0.89
CA VAL A 268 -16.28 27.86 -1.08
C VAL A 268 -17.05 29.17 -1.18
N ARG A 269 -16.76 30.14 -0.31
CA ARG A 269 -17.37 31.48 -0.33
C ARG A 269 -17.01 32.20 -1.62
N ARG A 270 -15.73 32.20 -2.01
CA ARG A 270 -15.29 32.79 -3.27
C ARG A 270 -15.97 32.19 -4.49
N HIS A 271 -16.08 30.87 -4.56
CA HIS A 271 -16.78 30.19 -5.66
C HIS A 271 -18.28 30.49 -5.65
N HIS A 272 -18.90 30.57 -4.46
CA HIS A 272 -20.29 30.97 -4.32
C HIS A 272 -20.52 32.42 -4.77
N ASP A 273 -19.64 33.35 -4.39
CA ASP A 273 -19.71 34.75 -4.82
C ASP A 273 -19.60 34.86 -6.35
N ASN A 274 -18.85 33.96 -6.96
CA ASN A 274 -18.75 33.77 -8.42
C ASN A 274 -19.91 32.95 -9.02
N ARG A 275 -21.01 32.73 -8.27
CA ARG A 275 -22.22 32.00 -8.69
C ARG A 275 -21.98 30.54 -9.11
N ALA A 276 -20.96 29.88 -8.56
CA ALA A 276 -20.74 28.46 -8.82
C ALA A 276 -21.90 27.59 -8.28
N PRO A 277 -22.29 26.52 -9.00
CA PRO A 277 -23.35 25.63 -8.55
C PRO A 277 -22.93 24.85 -7.30
N ALA A 278 -23.90 24.46 -6.47
CA ALA A 278 -23.67 23.74 -5.21
C ALA A 278 -22.83 22.46 -5.37
N SER A 279 -22.92 21.79 -6.52
CA SER A 279 -22.12 20.61 -6.85
C SER A 279 -20.62 20.88 -6.92
N VAL A 280 -20.20 22.06 -7.38
CA VAL A 280 -18.79 22.48 -7.40
C VAL A 280 -18.30 22.77 -5.99
N LEU A 281 -19.11 23.44 -5.18
CA LEU A 281 -18.81 23.73 -3.77
C LEU A 281 -18.63 22.43 -2.96
N LEU A 282 -19.52 21.46 -3.16
CA LEU A 282 -19.42 20.13 -2.55
C LEU A 282 -18.18 19.37 -3.01
N ARG A 283 -17.82 19.46 -4.30
CA ARG A 283 -16.61 18.82 -4.84
C ARG A 283 -15.36 19.35 -4.14
N HIS A 284 -15.27 20.67 -3.95
CA HIS A 284 -14.13 21.29 -3.27
C HIS A 284 -13.98 20.80 -1.82
N LEU A 285 -15.07 20.77 -1.04
CA LEU A 285 -15.04 20.26 0.33
C LEU A 285 -14.73 18.74 0.41
N ARG A 286 -15.18 17.96 -0.59
CA ARG A 286 -14.85 16.53 -0.70
C ARG A 286 -13.38 16.30 -1.02
N GLN A 287 -12.75 17.16 -1.84
CA GLN A 287 -11.30 17.10 -2.10
C GLN A 287 -10.50 17.30 -0.81
N ALA A 288 -10.94 18.23 0.04
CA ALA A 288 -10.41 18.42 1.39
C ALA A 288 -10.85 17.34 2.41
N LYS A 289 -11.45 16.24 1.92
CA LYS A 289 -11.85 15.05 2.70
C LYS A 289 -12.91 15.32 3.77
N LEU A 290 -13.65 16.43 3.68
CA LEU A 290 -14.72 16.73 4.62
C LEU A 290 -15.87 15.72 4.44
N ALA A 291 -16.36 15.16 5.56
CA ALA A 291 -17.43 14.18 5.57
C ALA A 291 -18.67 14.71 4.86
N GLU A 292 -19.31 13.87 4.05
CA GLU A 292 -20.36 14.30 3.13
C GLU A 292 -21.52 15.04 3.81
N SER A 293 -21.94 14.59 5.00
CA SER A 293 -22.98 15.27 5.79
C SER A 293 -22.55 16.67 6.25
N GLU A 294 -21.28 16.85 6.63
CA GLU A 294 -20.76 18.15 7.05
C GLU A 294 -20.46 19.06 5.85
N ALA A 295 -20.05 18.51 4.71
CA ALA A 295 -19.88 19.27 3.49
C ALA A 295 -21.20 19.88 3.01
N ARG A 296 -22.29 19.09 2.99
CA ARG A 296 -23.64 19.59 2.65
C ARG A 296 -24.10 20.66 3.64
N GLN A 297 -23.91 20.42 4.94
CA GLN A 297 -24.26 21.39 5.97
C GLN A 297 -23.47 22.69 5.87
N ALA A 298 -22.17 22.61 5.58
CA ALA A 298 -21.30 23.76 5.38
C ALA A 298 -21.75 24.60 4.18
N VAL A 299 -22.05 23.97 3.04
CA VAL A 299 -22.53 24.66 1.84
C VAL A 299 -23.86 25.36 2.13
N VAL A 300 -24.86 24.68 2.71
CA VAL A 300 -26.14 25.31 3.10
C VAL A 300 -25.91 26.52 3.99
N SER A 301 -24.99 26.39 4.95
CA SER A 301 -24.70 27.47 5.89
C SER A 301 -24.04 28.67 5.20
N VAL A 302 -23.13 28.45 4.24
CA VAL A 302 -22.53 29.50 3.40
C VAL A 302 -23.58 30.17 2.50
N LEU A 303 -24.43 29.39 1.81
CA LEU A 303 -25.53 29.92 0.99
C LEU A 303 -26.49 30.78 1.83
N GLY A 304 -26.65 30.44 3.10
CA GLY A 304 -27.46 31.16 4.08
C GLY A 304 -26.78 32.37 4.74
N GLU A 305 -25.50 32.67 4.44
CA GLU A 305 -24.78 33.84 4.98
C GLU A 305 -25.31 35.16 4.37
N THR A 306 -26.57 35.51 4.62
CA THR A 306 -27.22 36.76 4.16
C THR A 306 -26.72 38.05 4.83
N GLY A 307 -25.58 38.00 5.53
CA GLY A 307 -24.96 39.14 6.21
C GLY A 307 -23.52 39.40 5.78
N GLY A 308 -23.10 38.91 4.63
CA GLY A 308 -21.75 39.03 4.08
C GLY A 308 -21.72 39.64 2.69
N ARG A 309 -22.70 40.48 2.32
CA ARG A 309 -22.47 41.46 1.27
C ARG A 309 -21.31 42.36 1.74
N GLY A 310 -20.08 42.02 1.35
CA GLY A 310 -19.27 43.06 0.72
C GLY A 310 -20.17 43.76 -0.30
N PRO A 311 -20.11 45.10 -0.42
CA PRO A 311 -21.08 45.84 -1.22
C PRO A 311 -21.28 45.06 -2.53
N ALA A 312 -22.52 44.67 -2.83
CA ALA A 312 -22.80 44.16 -4.16
C ALA A 312 -22.17 45.20 -5.11
N PRO A 313 -21.38 44.77 -6.12
CA PRO A 313 -20.70 45.69 -7.00
C PRO A 313 -21.71 46.78 -7.39
N PRO A 314 -21.40 48.07 -7.20
CA PRO A 314 -22.41 49.12 -7.27
C PRO A 314 -23.20 48.96 -8.55
N PRO A 315 -24.55 48.96 -8.52
CA PRO A 315 -25.33 48.82 -9.75
C PRO A 315 -24.89 49.91 -10.75
N GLY A 316 -24.78 49.55 -12.03
CA GLY A 316 -24.27 50.45 -13.07
C GLY A 316 -22.79 50.24 -13.40
N LEU A 317 -22.18 51.28 -13.97
CA LEU A 317 -20.80 51.27 -14.47
C LEU A 317 -19.73 50.90 -13.41
N PRO A 318 -19.80 51.35 -12.13
CA PRO A 318 -18.77 51.02 -11.15
C PRO A 318 -18.72 49.53 -10.82
N GLY A 319 -19.86 48.85 -10.74
CA GLY A 319 -19.92 47.41 -10.49
C GLY A 319 -19.39 46.57 -11.64
N VAL A 320 -19.65 46.97 -12.89
CA VAL A 320 -19.01 46.35 -14.07
C VAL A 320 -17.49 46.54 -14.03
N THR A 321 -17.02 47.73 -13.62
CA THR A 321 -15.58 48.01 -13.52
C THR A 321 -14.90 47.15 -12.45
N GLU A 322 -15.57 46.93 -11.31
CA GLU A 322 -15.08 46.06 -10.23
C GLU A 322 -15.03 44.59 -10.66
N LEU A 323 -16.10 44.07 -11.28
CA LEU A 323 -16.14 42.70 -11.82
C LEU A 323 -15.03 42.45 -12.85
N LEU A 324 -14.78 43.42 -13.76
CA LEU A 324 -13.70 43.32 -14.74
C LEU A 324 -12.31 43.35 -14.09
N ARG A 325 -12.13 44.16 -13.04
CA ARG A 325 -10.89 44.22 -12.26
C ARG A 325 -10.60 42.91 -11.53
N ASP A 326 -11.64 42.23 -11.07
CA ASP A 326 -11.56 40.92 -10.41
C ASP A 326 -11.49 39.76 -11.41
N GLY A 327 -11.44 40.06 -12.71
CA GLY A 327 -11.34 39.06 -13.77
C GLY A 327 -12.62 38.27 -13.99
N CYS A 328 -13.78 38.76 -13.54
CA CYS A 328 -15.08 38.10 -13.71
C CYS A 328 -15.81 38.64 -14.95
N LEU A 329 -15.35 38.24 -16.14
CA LEU A 329 -15.86 38.74 -17.42
C LEU A 329 -17.30 38.29 -17.70
N VAL A 330 -17.65 37.04 -17.39
CA VAL A 330 -19.01 36.50 -17.63
C VAL A 330 -20.02 37.20 -16.73
N ALA A 331 -19.67 37.43 -15.47
CA ALA A 331 -20.47 38.20 -14.53
C ALA A 331 -20.62 39.67 -14.97
N ALA A 332 -19.56 40.28 -15.49
CA ALA A 332 -19.59 41.65 -16.02
C ALA A 332 -20.51 41.77 -17.25
N GLU A 333 -20.49 40.79 -18.16
CA GLU A 333 -21.43 40.71 -19.30
C GLU A 333 -22.89 40.61 -18.84
N GLN A 334 -23.16 39.78 -17.82
CA GLN A 334 -24.51 39.65 -17.24
C GLN A 334 -24.97 40.94 -16.57
N ALA A 335 -24.07 41.65 -15.88
CA ALA A 335 -24.38 42.91 -15.19
C ALA A 335 -24.82 44.03 -16.14
N LEU A 336 -24.43 43.99 -17.42
CA LEU A 336 -24.90 44.94 -18.44
C LEU A 336 -26.42 44.95 -18.61
N THR A 337 -27.10 43.83 -18.36
CA THR A 337 -28.57 43.73 -18.50
C THR A 337 -29.34 44.50 -17.42
N GLY A 338 -28.69 44.79 -16.29
CA GLY A 338 -29.27 45.51 -15.16
C GLY A 338 -29.07 47.02 -15.18
N ILE A 339 -28.33 47.56 -16.16
CA ILE A 339 -28.04 49.00 -16.25
C ILE A 339 -29.18 49.70 -17.01
N THR A 340 -29.93 50.54 -16.30
CA THR A 340 -31.08 51.27 -16.88
C THR A 340 -30.68 52.61 -17.51
N ASP A 341 -29.55 53.19 -17.10
CA ASP A 341 -29.03 54.43 -17.68
C ASP A 341 -28.28 54.15 -18.99
N ALA A 342 -28.59 54.90 -20.05
CA ALA A 342 -28.09 54.64 -21.39
C ALA A 342 -26.60 54.99 -21.60
N GLU A 343 -26.11 56.04 -20.94
CA GLU A 343 -24.73 56.50 -21.08
C GLU A 343 -23.77 55.64 -20.24
N GLU A 344 -24.20 55.25 -19.04
CA GLU A 344 -23.51 54.26 -18.22
C GLU A 344 -23.51 52.88 -18.88
N ALA A 345 -24.63 52.44 -19.48
CA ALA A 345 -24.71 51.15 -20.16
C ALA A 345 -23.76 51.10 -21.38
N GLU A 346 -23.68 52.17 -22.17
CA GLU A 346 -22.75 52.25 -23.32
C GLU A 346 -21.29 52.25 -22.85
N SER A 347 -20.96 52.99 -21.80
CA SER A 347 -19.62 53.02 -21.21
C SER A 347 -19.22 51.65 -20.65
N ALA A 348 -20.13 50.97 -19.96
CA ALA A 348 -19.92 49.65 -19.41
C ALA A 348 -19.75 48.59 -20.51
N ARG A 349 -20.55 48.66 -21.58
CA ARG A 349 -20.41 47.80 -22.76
C ARG A 349 -19.03 47.91 -23.39
N ARG A 350 -18.49 49.12 -23.56
CA ARG A 350 -17.14 49.32 -24.13
C ARG A 350 -16.04 48.73 -23.26
N LEU A 351 -16.18 48.76 -21.93
CA LEU A 351 -15.20 48.15 -21.02
C LEU A 351 -15.23 46.62 -21.11
N VAL A 352 -16.43 46.04 -21.08
CA VAL A 352 -16.64 44.60 -21.23
C VAL A 352 -16.16 44.12 -22.60
N GLU A 353 -16.50 44.83 -23.67
CA GLU A 353 -16.08 44.49 -25.03
C GLU A 353 -14.56 44.51 -25.19
N ARG A 354 -13.88 45.53 -24.64
CA ARG A 354 -12.41 45.61 -24.65
C ARG A 354 -11.74 44.43 -23.94
N GLN A 355 -12.24 44.06 -22.75
CA GLN A 355 -11.70 42.92 -22.00
C GLN A 355 -12.02 41.59 -22.70
N GLY A 356 -13.22 41.45 -23.25
CA GLY A 356 -13.63 40.29 -24.05
C GLY A 356 -12.83 40.13 -25.35
N GLU A 357 -12.51 41.22 -26.04
CA GLU A 357 -11.57 41.25 -27.17
C GLU A 357 -10.19 40.75 -26.73
N ARG A 358 -9.70 41.25 -25.59
CA ARG A 358 -8.40 40.82 -25.08
C ARG A 358 -8.35 39.33 -24.74
N VAL A 359 -9.40 38.79 -24.13
CA VAL A 359 -9.53 37.34 -23.86
C VAL A 359 -9.57 36.55 -25.18
N ARG A 360 -10.32 37.00 -26.18
CA ARG A 360 -10.38 36.36 -27.51
C ARG A 360 -9.02 36.37 -28.22
N GLU A 361 -8.28 37.47 -28.16
CA GLU A 361 -6.92 37.58 -28.70
C GLU A 361 -5.97 36.59 -28.04
N LEU A 362 -5.98 36.52 -26.71
CA LEU A 362 -5.12 35.61 -25.93
C LEU A 362 -5.43 34.14 -26.25
N ARG A 363 -6.71 33.76 -26.30
CA ARG A 363 -7.11 32.39 -26.68
C ARG A 363 -6.72 32.06 -28.12
N SER A 364 -6.88 33.01 -29.04
CA SER A 364 -6.45 32.82 -30.44
C SER A 364 -4.94 32.69 -30.57
N ALA A 365 -4.17 33.46 -29.79
CA ALA A 365 -2.71 33.35 -29.71
C ALA A 365 -2.29 32.00 -29.11
N ALA A 366 -2.96 31.55 -28.05
CA ALA A 366 -2.71 30.24 -27.45
C ALA A 366 -2.94 29.11 -28.46
N HIS A 367 -4.03 29.18 -29.23
CA HIS A 367 -4.31 28.19 -30.27
C HIS A 367 -3.21 28.16 -31.34
N ARG A 368 -2.75 29.33 -31.80
CA ARG A 368 -1.62 29.41 -32.76
C ARG A 368 -0.33 28.82 -32.18
N ALA A 369 -0.02 29.10 -30.91
CA ALA A 369 1.13 28.55 -30.21
C ALA A 369 1.04 27.02 -30.08
N LEU A 370 -0.13 26.45 -29.79
CA LEU A 370 -0.32 24.99 -29.80
C LEU A 370 -0.05 24.36 -31.17
N VAL A 371 -0.56 24.99 -32.23
CA VAL A 371 -0.32 24.52 -33.61
C VAL A 371 1.17 24.62 -33.99
N ALA A 372 1.87 25.63 -33.47
CA ALA A 372 3.32 25.78 -33.65
C ALA A 372 4.16 24.82 -32.76
N GLY A 373 3.54 24.12 -31.80
CA GLY A 373 4.24 23.29 -30.83
C GLY A 373 5.00 24.11 -29.79
N GLU A 374 4.43 25.23 -29.36
CA GLU A 374 4.93 26.09 -28.29
C GLU A 374 4.00 25.96 -27.08
N GLU A 375 3.97 24.77 -26.46
CA GLU A 375 3.02 24.44 -25.38
C GLU A 375 3.14 25.38 -24.18
N THR A 376 4.36 25.79 -23.83
CA THR A 376 4.63 26.74 -22.75
C THR A 376 4.01 28.10 -23.04
N GLU A 377 4.18 28.62 -24.25
CA GLU A 377 3.57 29.90 -24.63
C GLU A 377 2.05 29.77 -24.65
N ALA A 378 1.51 28.70 -25.24
CA ALA A 378 0.07 28.45 -25.23
C ALA A 378 -0.54 28.45 -23.82
N ARG A 379 0.11 27.75 -22.88
CA ARG A 379 -0.30 27.70 -21.48
C ARG A 379 -0.25 29.09 -20.83
N GLN A 380 0.82 29.85 -21.05
CA GLN A 380 0.94 31.21 -20.52
C GLN A 380 -0.14 32.14 -21.07
N ARG A 381 -0.45 32.08 -22.37
CA ARG A 381 -1.53 32.87 -22.98
C ARG A 381 -2.90 32.50 -22.39
N LEU A 382 -3.15 31.21 -22.14
CA LEU A 382 -4.39 30.75 -21.49
C LEU A 382 -4.48 31.14 -20.02
N LEU A 383 -3.37 31.14 -19.27
CA LEU A 383 -3.33 31.65 -17.91
C LEU A 383 -3.62 33.15 -17.86
N GLN A 384 -3.09 33.93 -18.80
CA GLN A 384 -3.42 35.36 -18.95
C GLN A 384 -4.91 35.56 -19.29
N ALA A 385 -5.46 34.72 -20.16
CA ALA A 385 -6.89 34.77 -20.50
C ALA A 385 -7.77 34.42 -19.29
N ALA A 386 -7.39 33.39 -18.53
CA ALA A 386 -8.08 32.96 -17.31
C ALA A 386 -8.03 34.05 -16.23
N ALA A 387 -6.92 34.77 -16.08
CA ALA A 387 -6.83 35.89 -15.14
C ALA A 387 -7.80 37.04 -15.49
N LEU A 388 -8.15 37.21 -16.77
CA LEU A 388 -9.11 38.22 -17.22
C LEU A 388 -10.57 37.73 -17.25
N ALA A 389 -10.78 36.41 -17.17
CA ALA A 389 -12.08 35.74 -17.23
C ALA A 389 -12.04 34.45 -16.36
N THR A 390 -11.84 34.62 -15.05
CA THR A 390 -11.71 33.55 -14.05
C THR A 390 -13.01 32.77 -13.89
N ASP A 391 -14.14 33.40 -14.21
CA ASP A 391 -15.48 32.83 -14.21
C ASP A 391 -15.86 32.12 -15.53
N ASP A 392 -14.97 32.07 -16.53
CA ASP A 392 -15.19 31.29 -17.77
C ASP A 392 -14.57 29.88 -17.69
N ASP A 393 -15.42 28.91 -17.34
CA ASP A 393 -15.07 27.48 -17.27
C ASP A 393 -14.50 26.92 -18.59
N ARG A 394 -14.78 27.55 -19.74
CA ARG A 394 -14.24 27.11 -21.04
C ARG A 394 -12.73 27.30 -21.10
N ILE A 395 -12.22 28.40 -20.54
CA ILE A 395 -10.77 28.68 -20.50
C ILE A 395 -10.07 27.68 -19.58
N ALA A 396 -10.69 27.37 -18.43
CA ALA A 396 -10.17 26.33 -17.53
C ALA A 396 -10.15 24.95 -18.21
N ALA A 397 -11.17 24.62 -19.01
CA ALA A 397 -11.20 23.38 -19.78
C ALA A 397 -10.16 23.34 -20.90
N GLU A 398 -9.89 24.47 -21.58
CA GLU A 398 -8.81 24.60 -22.55
C GLU A 398 -7.43 24.41 -21.90
N LEU A 399 -7.21 25.03 -20.73
CA LEU A 399 -5.95 24.90 -19.99
C LEU A 399 -5.65 23.45 -19.59
N ARG A 400 -6.67 22.68 -19.16
CA ARG A 400 -6.52 21.24 -18.85
C ARG A 400 -6.16 20.38 -20.06
N ARG A 401 -6.51 20.83 -21.27
CA ARG A 401 -6.21 20.12 -22.53
C ARG A 401 -4.83 20.45 -23.08
N VAL A 402 -4.18 21.52 -22.60
CA VAL A 402 -2.81 21.83 -23.00
C VAL A 402 -1.88 20.76 -22.41
N PRO A 403 -1.21 19.95 -23.25
CA PRO A 403 -0.25 18.99 -22.75
C PRO A 403 0.98 19.71 -22.19
N PRO A 404 1.73 19.09 -21.26
CA PRO A 404 3.02 19.61 -20.84
C PRO A 404 4.01 19.61 -22.01
N PRO A 405 5.07 20.45 -21.95
CA PRO A 405 6.13 20.40 -22.94
C PRO A 405 6.81 19.02 -22.96
N PRO A 406 7.38 18.59 -24.10
CA PRO A 406 8.12 17.33 -24.16
C PRO A 406 9.37 17.38 -23.25
N VAL A 407 9.76 16.23 -22.72
CA VAL A 407 11.01 16.11 -21.93
C VAL A 407 12.24 16.42 -22.79
N LEU A 408 13.34 16.80 -22.13
CA LEU A 408 14.56 17.22 -22.80
C LEU A 408 15.62 16.11 -22.76
N GLU A 409 16.55 16.14 -23.72
CA GLU A 409 17.78 15.32 -23.70
C GLU A 409 17.54 13.82 -23.43
N VAL A 410 16.54 13.25 -24.12
CA VAL A 410 16.30 11.80 -24.05
C VAL A 410 17.53 11.06 -24.57
N SER A 411 18.04 10.16 -23.76
CA SER A 411 19.21 9.33 -24.03
C SER A 411 18.86 7.87 -23.79
N ALA A 412 19.28 7.01 -24.71
CA ALA A 412 19.17 5.56 -24.57
C ALA A 412 20.58 4.97 -24.69
N GLN A 413 21.00 4.20 -23.69
CA GLN A 413 22.33 3.60 -23.62
C GLN A 413 22.24 2.16 -23.09
N PRO A 414 23.12 1.24 -23.52
CA PRO A 414 23.14 -0.09 -22.94
C PRO A 414 23.52 -0.02 -21.45
N GLU A 415 22.75 -0.70 -20.59
CA GLU A 415 23.05 -0.80 -19.16
C GLU A 415 22.75 -2.21 -18.67
N GLY A 416 23.77 -2.91 -18.16
CA GLY A 416 23.60 -4.31 -17.82
C GLY A 416 23.20 -5.11 -19.06
N THR A 417 22.27 -6.04 -18.87
CA THR A 417 21.70 -6.82 -19.97
C THR A 417 20.49 -6.14 -20.62
N GLY A 418 20.35 -4.82 -20.53
CA GLY A 418 19.21 -4.08 -21.09
C GLY A 418 19.59 -2.69 -21.59
N VAL A 419 18.60 -1.83 -21.72
CA VAL A 419 18.76 -0.44 -22.13
C VAL A 419 18.28 0.48 -21.00
N ARG A 420 19.10 1.47 -20.65
CA ARG A 420 18.70 2.58 -19.77
C ARG A 420 18.27 3.75 -20.62
N VAL A 421 17.05 4.21 -20.41
CA VAL A 421 16.50 5.42 -21.01
C VAL A 421 16.43 6.48 -19.93
N SER A 422 17.05 7.64 -20.15
CA SER A 422 17.03 8.77 -19.21
C SER A 422 16.77 10.08 -19.92
N TRP A 423 16.12 11.01 -19.23
CA TRP A 423 15.74 12.33 -19.75
C TRP A 423 15.86 13.40 -18.69
N ARG A 424 15.93 14.65 -19.12
CA ARG A 424 15.89 15.83 -18.27
C ARG A 424 14.47 16.39 -18.24
N VAL A 425 14.01 16.69 -17.02
CA VAL A 425 12.70 17.30 -16.77
C VAL A 425 12.77 18.81 -17.04
N PRO A 426 11.90 19.36 -17.91
CA PRO A 426 11.72 20.80 -18.06
C PRO A 426 11.28 21.46 -16.73
N ALA A 427 11.62 22.73 -16.52
CA ALA A 427 11.27 23.45 -15.29
C ALA A 427 9.74 23.65 -15.12
N GLU A 428 8.99 23.51 -16.22
CA GLU A 428 7.55 23.68 -16.32
C GLU A 428 6.74 22.46 -15.89
N HIS A 429 7.40 21.35 -15.58
CA HIS A 429 6.72 20.14 -15.10
C HIS A 429 6.36 20.30 -13.63
N GLU A 430 5.07 20.18 -13.33
CA GLU A 430 4.54 20.20 -11.96
C GLU A 430 4.87 18.88 -11.24
N ASN A 431 4.90 18.91 -9.90
CA ASN A 431 5.00 17.70 -9.10
C ASN A 431 3.81 16.77 -9.41
N GLY A 432 4.08 15.47 -9.56
CA GLY A 432 3.08 14.50 -9.99
C GLY A 432 2.96 14.29 -11.50
N THR A 433 3.78 14.97 -12.32
CA THR A 433 3.88 14.67 -13.77
C THR A 433 4.28 13.21 -13.98
N VAL A 434 3.46 12.46 -14.72
CA VAL A 434 3.69 11.05 -15.07
C VAL A 434 4.38 10.98 -16.44
N TYR A 435 5.39 10.12 -16.52
CA TYR A 435 6.14 9.83 -17.73
C TYR A 435 5.81 8.43 -18.23
N ARG A 436 5.44 8.31 -19.49
CA ARG A 436 5.32 7.02 -20.18
C ARG A 436 6.46 6.85 -21.17
N VAL A 437 7.22 5.78 -21.00
CA VAL A 437 8.29 5.37 -21.93
C VAL A 437 7.77 4.26 -22.83
N VAL A 438 7.78 4.50 -24.13
CA VAL A 438 7.33 3.56 -25.15
C VAL A 438 8.52 3.16 -26.01
N ARG A 439 8.65 1.86 -26.30
CA ARG A 439 9.64 1.32 -27.24
C ARG A 439 8.98 0.88 -28.53
N ARG A 440 9.69 1.02 -29.65
CA ARG A 440 9.34 0.43 -30.94
C ARG A 440 10.58 0.10 -31.75
N ASN A 441 10.50 -0.95 -32.56
CA ASN A 441 11.58 -1.32 -33.47
C ASN A 441 11.74 -0.28 -34.59
N ASP A 442 12.99 0.00 -34.95
CA ASP A 442 13.48 0.82 -36.08
C ASP A 442 13.14 2.33 -36.06
N ARG A 443 12.11 2.77 -35.34
CA ARG A 443 11.71 4.18 -35.25
C ARG A 443 11.26 4.58 -33.86
N VAL A 444 11.34 5.88 -33.59
CA VAL A 444 10.78 6.49 -32.38
C VAL A 444 9.24 6.41 -32.47
N PRO A 445 8.54 5.97 -31.40
CA PRO A 445 7.08 6.03 -31.32
C PRO A 445 6.54 7.46 -31.52
N ALA A 446 5.43 7.59 -32.24
CA ALA A 446 4.79 8.86 -32.55
C ALA A 446 3.81 9.31 -31.47
N ASP A 447 3.18 8.36 -30.77
CA ASP A 447 2.20 8.60 -29.71
C ASP A 447 2.32 7.55 -28.59
N PRO A 448 1.68 7.77 -27.41
CA PRO A 448 1.80 6.90 -26.25
C PRO A 448 1.24 5.47 -26.41
N ALA A 449 0.50 5.18 -27.48
CA ALA A 449 -0.01 3.86 -27.83
C ALA A 449 0.77 3.22 -29.01
N ASP A 450 1.70 3.94 -29.62
CA ASP A 450 2.44 3.54 -30.83
C ASP A 450 3.63 2.61 -30.54
N GLY A 451 3.46 1.61 -29.68
CA GLY A 451 4.51 0.65 -29.34
C GLY A 451 4.24 -0.10 -28.04
N GLU A 452 5.29 -0.67 -27.46
CA GLU A 452 5.21 -1.37 -26.18
C GLU A 452 5.61 -0.43 -25.05
N VAL A 453 4.78 -0.35 -24.01
CA VAL A 453 5.06 0.46 -22.82
C VAL A 453 6.13 -0.24 -21.98
N VAL A 454 7.24 0.45 -21.75
CA VAL A 454 8.38 -0.02 -20.95
C VAL A 454 8.20 0.35 -19.48
N ALA A 455 7.78 1.60 -19.24
CA ALA A 455 7.58 2.14 -17.90
C ALA A 455 6.52 3.25 -17.95
N GLU A 456 5.78 3.40 -16.85
CA GLU A 456 4.82 4.49 -16.63
C GLU A 456 4.79 4.85 -15.15
N ASP A 457 5.52 5.89 -14.79
CA ASP A 457 5.67 6.37 -13.42
C ASP A 457 6.20 7.82 -13.42
N THR A 458 6.58 8.34 -12.25
CA THR A 458 7.14 9.70 -12.10
C THR A 458 8.67 9.72 -12.14
N ALA A 459 9.33 8.59 -12.37
CA ALA A 459 10.78 8.52 -12.42
C ALA A 459 11.31 9.16 -13.70
N THR A 460 12.56 9.62 -13.68
CA THR A 460 13.24 10.26 -14.83
C THR A 460 14.16 9.31 -15.59
N VAL A 461 14.09 8.03 -15.23
CA VAL A 461 14.91 6.95 -15.76
C VAL A 461 14.06 5.70 -15.86
N ALA A 462 14.05 5.06 -17.02
CA ALA A 462 13.44 3.76 -17.24
C ALA A 462 14.48 2.74 -17.66
N ARG A 463 14.33 1.49 -17.21
CA ARG A 463 15.18 0.37 -17.63
C ARG A 463 14.35 -0.62 -18.43
N ASP A 464 14.76 -0.83 -19.68
CA ASP A 464 14.18 -1.83 -20.57
C ASP A 464 15.03 -3.10 -20.57
N THR A 465 14.52 -4.15 -19.94
CA THR A 465 15.14 -5.48 -19.94
C THR A 465 14.62 -6.41 -21.04
N GLY A 466 13.61 -5.97 -21.81
CA GLY A 466 12.99 -6.76 -22.87
C GLY A 466 13.41 -6.36 -24.29
N ALA A 467 14.27 -5.35 -24.42
CA ALA A 467 14.82 -4.93 -25.70
C ALA A 467 15.66 -6.06 -26.33
N ARG A 468 15.33 -6.44 -27.56
CA ARG A 468 16.13 -7.44 -28.30
C ARG A 468 17.50 -6.86 -28.66
N ALA A 469 18.55 -7.67 -28.58
CA ALA A 469 19.88 -7.24 -29.01
C ALA A 469 20.08 -7.43 -30.52
N GLY A 470 21.02 -6.67 -31.09
CA GLY A 470 21.30 -6.68 -32.53
C GLY A 470 20.29 -5.92 -33.39
N VAL A 471 19.26 -5.31 -32.80
CA VAL A 471 18.27 -4.50 -33.54
C VAL A 471 18.34 -3.04 -33.17
N ARG A 472 17.87 -2.18 -34.07
CA ARG A 472 17.68 -0.76 -33.80
C ARG A 472 16.34 -0.56 -33.13
N VAL A 473 16.34 0.13 -32.00
CA VAL A 473 15.15 0.43 -31.20
C VAL A 473 15.03 1.94 -31.02
N GLY A 474 13.84 2.46 -31.21
CA GLY A 474 13.47 3.83 -30.85
C GLY A 474 12.69 3.84 -29.55
N TYR A 475 13.07 4.75 -28.66
CA TYR A 475 12.34 5.06 -27.43
C TYR A 475 11.72 6.45 -27.55
N ALA A 476 10.49 6.61 -27.09
CA ALA A 476 9.84 7.90 -26.89
C ALA A 476 9.37 8.01 -25.44
N VAL A 477 9.55 9.20 -24.87
CA VAL A 477 9.06 9.58 -23.55
C VAL A 477 7.97 10.62 -23.75
N PHE A 478 6.82 10.35 -23.14
CA PHE A 478 5.65 11.23 -23.13
C PHE A 478 5.39 11.68 -21.70
N ALA A 479 5.11 12.97 -21.51
CA ALA A 479 4.75 13.53 -20.21
C ALA A 479 3.25 13.87 -20.18
N ALA A 480 2.59 13.64 -19.04
CA ALA A 480 1.21 14.09 -18.81
C ALA A 480 1.02 14.49 -17.35
N GLN A 481 0.08 15.42 -17.13
CA GLN A 481 -0.48 15.67 -15.81
C GLN A 481 -1.50 14.57 -15.46
N GLU A 482 -1.88 14.45 -14.18
CA GLU A 482 -2.90 13.48 -13.75
C GLU A 482 -4.19 13.68 -14.57
N GLN A 483 -4.55 12.68 -15.39
CA GLN A 483 -5.70 12.70 -16.32
C GLN A 483 -5.64 13.77 -17.44
N GLY A 484 -4.45 14.31 -17.74
CA GLY A 484 -4.21 15.29 -18.80
C GLY A 484 -3.88 14.70 -20.16
N ALA A 485 -3.73 15.56 -21.17
CA ALA A 485 -3.22 15.17 -22.49
C ALA A 485 -1.72 14.87 -22.44
N TRP A 486 -1.27 13.90 -23.24
CA TRP A 486 0.15 13.55 -23.38
C TRP A 486 0.90 14.57 -24.24
N SER A 487 2.15 14.86 -23.87
CA SER A 487 3.09 15.67 -24.64
C SER A 487 3.36 15.07 -26.02
N ARG A 488 3.99 15.86 -26.89
CA ARG A 488 4.65 15.32 -28.09
C ARG A 488 5.77 14.32 -27.69
N PRO A 489 6.15 13.40 -28.59
CA PRO A 489 7.22 12.46 -28.32
C PRO A 489 8.57 13.18 -28.23
N ALA A 490 9.31 12.95 -27.15
CA ALA A 490 10.75 13.17 -27.09
C ALA A 490 11.44 11.82 -27.15
N GLY A 491 12.36 11.59 -28.09
CA GLY A 491 12.87 10.25 -28.31
C GLY A 491 14.32 10.15 -28.71
N ALA A 492 14.86 8.95 -28.48
CA ALA A 492 16.22 8.56 -28.83
C ALA A 492 16.20 7.24 -29.60
N ARG A 493 17.22 7.01 -30.41
CA ARG A 493 17.44 5.73 -31.11
C ARG A 493 18.74 5.12 -30.66
N ILE A 494 18.75 3.79 -30.53
CA ILE A 494 19.91 3.02 -30.15
C ILE A 494 19.94 1.70 -30.94
N GLU A 495 21.15 1.27 -31.32
CA GLU A 495 21.39 -0.12 -31.70
C GLU A 495 21.72 -0.90 -30.42
N VAL A 496 20.88 -1.87 -30.06
CA VAL A 496 20.98 -2.55 -28.76
C VAL A 496 22.10 -3.58 -28.82
N LEU A 497 23.29 -3.21 -28.33
CA LEU A 497 24.48 -4.06 -28.27
C LEU A 497 25.07 -4.09 -26.85
N PRO A 498 24.38 -4.71 -25.86
CA PRO A 498 24.83 -4.70 -24.48
C PRO A 498 26.18 -5.40 -24.32
N PRO A 499 27.15 -4.81 -23.61
CA PRO A 499 28.41 -5.49 -23.31
C PRO A 499 28.20 -6.63 -22.30
N VAL A 500 29.26 -7.39 -22.03
CA VAL A 500 29.24 -8.36 -20.91
C VAL A 500 29.26 -7.61 -19.57
N HIS A 501 28.65 -8.19 -18.53
CA HIS A 501 28.53 -7.54 -17.22
C HIS A 501 28.92 -8.46 -16.07
N GLY A 502 29.40 -7.85 -14.98
CA GLY A 502 29.73 -8.57 -13.75
C GLY A 502 30.82 -9.62 -13.96
N VAL A 503 31.86 -9.29 -14.74
CA VAL A 503 33.01 -10.16 -15.00
C VAL A 503 33.71 -10.48 -13.68
N ARG A 504 33.89 -11.76 -13.38
CA ARG A 504 34.62 -12.26 -12.21
C ARG A 504 35.75 -13.16 -12.70
N LEU A 505 36.98 -12.80 -12.33
CA LEU A 505 38.18 -13.57 -12.61
C LEU A 505 38.66 -14.29 -11.34
N ARG A 506 39.15 -15.52 -11.50
CA ARG A 506 39.75 -16.35 -10.45
C ARG A 506 41.00 -17.02 -10.99
N ALA A 507 42.15 -16.74 -10.39
CA ALA A 507 43.38 -17.44 -10.68
C ALA A 507 43.56 -18.61 -9.70
N ALA A 508 43.70 -19.83 -10.21
CA ALA A 508 43.99 -21.01 -9.39
C ALA A 508 44.79 -22.05 -10.20
N GLN A 509 45.79 -22.66 -9.57
CA GLN A 509 46.55 -23.80 -10.12
C GLN A 509 47.18 -23.56 -11.51
N GLY A 510 47.60 -22.32 -11.82
CA GLY A 510 48.21 -21.98 -13.12
C GLY A 510 47.20 -21.78 -14.26
N ALA A 511 45.91 -21.66 -13.94
CA ALA A 511 44.86 -21.27 -14.86
C ALA A 511 44.10 -20.03 -14.35
N VAL A 512 43.53 -19.27 -15.27
CA VAL A 512 42.58 -18.20 -14.98
C VAL A 512 41.20 -18.62 -15.45
N GLU A 513 40.26 -18.67 -14.53
CA GLU A 513 38.85 -18.95 -14.79
C GLU A 513 38.03 -17.66 -14.70
N ALA A 514 37.09 -17.50 -15.61
CA ALA A 514 36.26 -16.31 -15.69
C ALA A 514 34.79 -16.67 -15.81
N SER A 515 33.93 -15.83 -15.22
CA SER A 515 32.47 -15.89 -15.40
C SER A 515 31.89 -14.49 -15.54
N TRP A 516 30.87 -14.34 -16.38
CA TRP A 516 30.18 -13.07 -16.59
C TRP A 516 28.70 -13.30 -16.95
N LYS A 517 27.94 -12.22 -17.04
CA LYS A 517 26.58 -12.19 -17.57
C LYS A 517 26.59 -11.56 -18.96
N VAL A 518 25.78 -12.07 -19.86
CA VAL A 518 25.61 -11.53 -21.22
C VAL A 518 24.12 -11.55 -21.57
N HIS A 519 23.72 -10.72 -22.53
CA HIS A 519 22.33 -10.71 -23.03
C HIS A 519 21.96 -12.05 -23.68
N PRO A 520 20.72 -12.57 -23.52
CA PRO A 520 20.30 -13.87 -24.07
C PRO A 520 20.48 -14.03 -25.58
N ASP A 521 20.32 -12.95 -26.35
CA ASP A 521 20.51 -12.93 -27.82
C ASP A 521 22.00 -12.96 -28.26
N ALA A 522 22.97 -12.99 -27.33
CA ALA A 522 24.38 -13.08 -27.68
C ALA A 522 24.70 -14.43 -28.33
N ILE A 523 25.33 -14.39 -29.51
CA ILE A 523 25.68 -15.60 -30.26
C ILE A 523 27.06 -16.14 -29.88
N ALA A 524 27.94 -15.28 -29.37
CA ALA A 524 29.28 -15.61 -28.90
C ALA A 524 29.82 -14.48 -28.01
N VAL A 525 30.86 -14.78 -27.24
CA VAL A 525 31.71 -13.77 -26.59
C VAL A 525 33.14 -14.04 -27.01
N ASP A 526 33.75 -13.09 -27.71
CA ASP A 526 35.16 -13.15 -28.06
C ASP A 526 35.99 -12.71 -26.86
N VAL A 527 36.92 -13.56 -26.44
CA VAL A 527 37.84 -13.28 -25.35
C VAL A 527 39.25 -13.22 -25.89
N ARG A 528 39.93 -12.09 -25.65
CA ARG A 528 41.36 -11.92 -25.93
C ARG A 528 42.12 -11.68 -24.64
N ARG A 529 43.22 -12.40 -24.46
CA ARG A 529 44.18 -12.18 -23.37
C ARG A 529 45.35 -11.35 -23.89
N SER A 530 45.77 -10.35 -23.12
CA SER A 530 47.00 -9.58 -23.31
C SER A 530 47.89 -9.71 -22.07
N ASP A 531 49.19 -9.89 -22.28
CA ASP A 531 50.24 -9.78 -21.25
C ASP A 531 51.02 -8.46 -21.31
N GLY A 532 50.47 -7.46 -22.03
CA GLY A 532 51.12 -6.19 -22.33
C GLY A 532 52.00 -6.22 -23.58
N SER A 533 52.34 -7.40 -24.12
CA SER A 533 53.16 -7.54 -25.33
C SER A 533 52.37 -8.07 -26.53
N ARG A 534 51.46 -9.03 -26.32
CA ARG A 534 50.71 -9.68 -27.39
C ARG A 534 49.28 -10.02 -26.97
N GLU A 535 48.32 -9.79 -27.86
CA GLU A 535 46.96 -10.27 -27.72
C GLU A 535 46.79 -11.66 -28.36
N LEU A 536 46.24 -12.61 -27.59
CA LEU A 536 45.95 -13.97 -28.01
C LEU A 536 44.47 -14.31 -27.75
N PRO A 537 43.79 -15.00 -28.68
CA PRO A 537 42.43 -15.46 -28.43
C PRO A 537 42.41 -16.55 -27.35
N VAL A 538 41.40 -16.51 -26.50
CA VAL A 538 41.12 -17.53 -25.48
C VAL A 538 39.85 -18.27 -25.86
N ALA A 539 39.91 -19.59 -25.91
CA ALA A 539 38.73 -20.40 -26.18
C ALA A 539 37.73 -20.26 -25.02
N THR A 540 36.48 -19.92 -25.34
CA THR A 540 35.39 -19.90 -24.39
C THR A 540 34.74 -21.28 -24.30
N THR A 541 34.30 -21.66 -23.11
CA THR A 541 33.57 -22.93 -22.90
C THR A 541 32.12 -22.78 -23.35
N ASP A 542 31.54 -21.61 -23.08
CA ASP A 542 30.20 -21.18 -23.44
C ASP A 542 30.16 -19.65 -23.62
N THR A 543 28.98 -19.03 -23.69
CA THR A 543 28.85 -17.57 -23.84
C THR A 543 29.05 -16.78 -22.54
N THR A 544 29.28 -17.45 -21.41
CA THR A 544 29.30 -16.88 -20.05
C THR A 544 30.58 -17.18 -19.26
N SER A 545 31.45 -18.06 -19.76
CA SER A 545 32.65 -18.48 -19.06
C SER A 545 33.80 -18.88 -19.99
N PHE A 546 35.02 -18.74 -19.48
CA PHE A 546 36.22 -19.32 -20.09
C PHE A 546 37.14 -19.89 -19.01
N ARG A 547 38.02 -20.80 -19.44
CA ARG A 547 39.15 -21.29 -18.65
C ARG A 547 40.41 -21.19 -19.46
N ASP A 548 41.35 -20.38 -18.99
CA ASP A 548 42.62 -20.14 -19.66
C ASP A 548 43.76 -20.85 -18.94
N THR A 549 44.30 -21.89 -19.59
CA THR A 549 45.43 -22.68 -19.09
C THR A 549 46.76 -22.25 -19.69
N GLY A 550 46.78 -21.28 -20.61
CA GLY A 550 47.99 -20.79 -21.28
C GLY A 550 48.69 -19.68 -20.50
N THR A 551 48.41 -19.55 -19.21
CA THR A 551 48.92 -18.45 -18.36
C THR A 551 50.23 -18.82 -17.68
N THR A 552 51.14 -17.86 -17.63
CA THR A 552 52.42 -17.98 -16.93
C THR A 552 52.25 -17.47 -15.49
N PRO A 553 52.74 -18.21 -14.48
CA PRO A 553 52.71 -17.77 -13.09
C PRO A 553 53.46 -16.43 -12.89
N GLY A 554 52.86 -15.53 -12.12
CA GLY A 554 53.41 -14.21 -11.78
C GLY A 554 53.22 -13.14 -12.84
N VAL A 555 52.56 -13.44 -13.97
CA VAL A 555 52.30 -12.47 -15.04
C VAL A 555 50.89 -11.88 -14.89
N ASP A 556 50.79 -10.57 -15.05
CA ASP A 556 49.53 -9.83 -15.13
C ASP A 556 48.92 -9.99 -16.52
N TYR A 557 47.66 -10.41 -16.56
CA TYR A 557 46.91 -10.56 -17.79
C TYR A 557 45.70 -9.63 -17.81
N THR A 558 45.52 -8.94 -18.92
CA THR A 558 44.29 -8.21 -19.23
C THR A 558 43.45 -9.03 -20.19
N TYR A 559 42.21 -9.33 -19.81
CA TYR A 559 41.22 -9.97 -20.66
C TYR A 559 40.29 -8.91 -21.24
N VAL A 560 40.12 -8.94 -22.56
CA VAL A 560 39.18 -8.10 -23.30
C VAL A 560 38.06 -9.01 -23.79
N LEU A 561 36.85 -8.75 -23.31
CA LEU A 561 35.65 -9.52 -23.62
C LEU A 561 34.73 -8.68 -24.52
N THR A 562 34.33 -9.24 -25.66
CA THR A 562 33.45 -8.57 -26.63
C THR A 562 32.28 -9.48 -26.98
N ALA A 563 31.06 -9.08 -26.67
CA ALA A 563 29.87 -9.85 -27.02
C ALA A 563 29.54 -9.66 -28.52
N ARG A 564 29.18 -10.75 -29.20
CA ARG A 564 28.71 -10.73 -30.60
C ARG A 564 27.20 -10.98 -30.64
N TYR A 565 26.53 -10.24 -31.51
CA TYR A 565 25.09 -10.29 -31.75
C TYR A 565 24.78 -10.41 -33.24
N ARG A 566 23.62 -10.99 -33.57
CA ARG A 566 23.14 -11.06 -34.95
C ARG A 566 22.18 -9.90 -35.23
N ARG A 567 22.46 -9.13 -36.28
CA ARG A 567 21.58 -8.08 -36.77
C ARG A 567 20.37 -8.63 -37.52
N SER A 568 19.36 -7.79 -37.69
CA SER A 568 18.16 -8.11 -38.47
C SER A 568 18.44 -8.42 -39.95
N ASP A 569 19.51 -7.86 -40.52
CA ASP A 569 19.99 -8.15 -41.88
C ASP A 569 20.85 -9.43 -41.98
N GLY A 570 21.03 -10.14 -40.87
CA GLY A 570 21.83 -11.35 -40.77
C GLY A 570 23.33 -11.12 -40.54
N THR A 571 23.81 -9.89 -40.61
CA THR A 571 25.22 -9.56 -40.31
C THR A 571 25.52 -9.64 -38.81
N GLU A 572 26.80 -9.73 -38.43
CA GLU A 572 27.20 -9.74 -37.02
C GLU A 572 27.62 -8.33 -36.56
N ALA A 573 27.31 -8.03 -35.30
CA ALA A 573 27.70 -6.80 -34.62
C ALA A 573 28.37 -7.13 -33.28
N SER A 574 29.30 -6.28 -32.87
CA SER A 574 30.03 -6.44 -31.61
C SER A 574 29.62 -5.36 -30.61
N SER A 575 29.54 -5.71 -29.33
CA SER A 575 29.41 -4.74 -28.25
C SER A 575 30.70 -3.93 -28.07
N GLU A 576 30.61 -2.87 -27.26
CA GLU A 576 31.81 -2.27 -26.65
C GLU A 576 32.61 -3.32 -25.86
N PRO A 577 33.95 -3.27 -25.90
CA PRO A 577 34.80 -4.24 -25.20
C PRO A 577 34.86 -3.96 -23.69
N VAL A 578 34.81 -5.02 -22.89
CA VAL A 578 34.98 -4.95 -21.44
C VAL A 578 36.34 -5.49 -21.05
N ARG A 579 37.11 -4.68 -20.31
CA ARG A 579 38.44 -5.05 -19.82
C ARG A 579 38.35 -5.54 -18.39
N ALA A 580 39.01 -6.67 -18.11
CA ALA A 580 39.14 -7.21 -16.77
C ALA A 580 40.59 -7.69 -16.55
N GLU A 581 41.17 -7.35 -15.41
CA GLU A 581 42.56 -7.65 -15.09
C GLU A 581 42.64 -8.80 -14.09
N SER A 582 43.60 -9.69 -14.28
CA SER A 582 43.93 -10.74 -13.32
C SER A 582 45.39 -11.13 -13.41
N THR A 583 46.05 -11.23 -12.27
CA THR A 583 47.38 -11.82 -12.15
C THR A 583 47.24 -13.33 -12.00
N SER A 584 47.87 -14.11 -12.89
CA SER A 584 47.95 -15.56 -12.68
C SER A 584 48.97 -15.84 -11.57
N ARG A 585 48.52 -16.14 -10.35
CA ARG A 585 49.42 -16.45 -9.22
C ARG A 585 49.43 -17.95 -8.95
N VAL A 586 50.62 -18.55 -8.92
CA VAL A 586 50.80 -19.91 -8.37
C VAL A 586 51.18 -19.76 -6.90
N VAL A 587 50.28 -20.18 -6.02
CA VAL A 587 50.64 -20.41 -4.62
C VAL A 587 51.47 -21.69 -4.57
N PRO A 588 52.75 -21.66 -4.18
CA PRO A 588 53.56 -22.87 -4.10
C PRO A 588 52.92 -23.86 -3.12
N ALA A 589 52.79 -25.12 -3.56
CA ALA A 589 52.21 -26.18 -2.73
C ALA A 589 52.96 -26.30 -1.41
N LEU A 590 52.22 -26.24 -0.29
CA LEU A 590 52.79 -26.42 1.04
C LEU A 590 53.14 -27.91 1.23
N PRO A 591 54.38 -28.27 1.62
CA PRO A 591 54.73 -29.66 1.91
C PRO A 591 53.85 -30.25 3.02
N PRO A 592 53.55 -31.57 2.99
CA PRO A 592 52.81 -32.24 4.07
C PRO A 592 53.62 -32.27 5.38
N VAL A 593 52.93 -32.47 6.51
CA VAL A 593 53.62 -32.71 7.79
C VAL A 593 54.40 -34.03 7.72
N SER A 594 55.58 -34.08 8.34
CA SER A 594 56.44 -35.27 8.37
C SER A 594 56.61 -35.79 9.80
N GLY A 595 57.08 -37.03 9.95
CA GLY A 595 57.30 -37.64 11.28
C GLY A 595 56.03 -37.73 12.14
N LEU A 596 54.87 -38.03 11.53
CA LEU A 596 53.61 -38.21 12.24
C LEU A 596 53.68 -39.47 13.10
N GLU A 597 53.64 -39.30 14.42
CA GLU A 597 53.68 -40.34 15.44
C GLU A 597 52.51 -40.19 16.41
N PHE A 598 52.21 -41.25 17.16
CA PHE A 598 51.18 -41.24 18.19
C PHE A 598 51.63 -41.94 19.48
N ARG A 599 51.04 -41.52 20.60
CA ARG A 599 51.05 -42.24 21.87
C ARG A 599 49.63 -42.32 22.42
N ARG A 600 49.22 -43.49 22.90
CA ARG A 600 47.88 -43.73 23.45
C ARG A 600 47.91 -43.80 24.97
N PHE A 601 47.01 -43.05 25.61
CA PHE A 601 46.77 -43.00 27.05
C PHE A 601 45.28 -43.30 27.28
N ASP A 602 44.94 -44.58 27.34
CA ASP A 602 43.57 -45.08 27.46
C ASP A 602 42.62 -44.50 26.39
N GLU A 603 41.79 -43.52 26.74
CA GLU A 603 40.85 -42.86 25.82
C GLU A 603 41.44 -41.69 25.00
N GLU A 604 42.65 -41.23 25.34
CA GLU A 604 43.32 -40.08 24.72
C GLU A 604 44.49 -40.50 23.82
N LEU A 605 44.63 -39.83 22.69
CA LEU A 605 45.76 -39.93 21.75
C LEU A 605 46.55 -38.64 21.78
N LEU A 606 47.86 -38.73 22.00
CA LEU A 606 48.81 -37.64 21.77
C LEU A 606 49.50 -37.86 20.43
N LEU A 607 49.26 -36.97 19.49
CA LEU A 607 49.88 -36.95 18.17
C LEU A 607 51.03 -35.96 18.12
N SER A 608 52.11 -36.34 17.44
CA SER A 608 53.25 -35.46 17.19
C SER A 608 53.69 -35.53 15.74
N TRP A 609 54.11 -34.40 15.17
CA TRP A 609 54.68 -34.29 13.83
C TRP A 609 55.66 -33.11 13.74
N VAL A 610 56.39 -33.08 12.64
CA VAL A 610 57.27 -31.98 12.23
C VAL A 610 56.52 -31.06 11.27
N TRP A 611 56.54 -29.77 11.59
CA TRP A 611 55.85 -28.72 10.84
C TRP A 611 56.66 -28.29 9.61
N PRO A 612 56.04 -28.16 8.42
CA PRO A 612 56.65 -27.48 7.29
C PRO A 612 57.05 -26.04 7.64
N GLU A 613 58.13 -25.52 7.05
CA GLU A 613 58.71 -24.21 7.43
C GLU A 613 57.69 -23.06 7.43
N ARG A 614 56.81 -23.02 6.43
CA ARG A 614 55.82 -21.94 6.25
C ARG A 614 54.48 -22.19 6.95
N ALA A 615 54.30 -23.35 7.60
CA ALA A 615 53.05 -23.72 8.23
C ALA A 615 52.93 -23.11 9.64
N GLY A 616 51.82 -22.39 9.88
CA GLY A 616 51.49 -21.80 11.19
C GLY A 616 50.32 -22.49 11.89
N VAL A 617 49.51 -23.24 11.14
CA VAL A 617 48.31 -23.93 11.63
C VAL A 617 48.26 -25.35 11.07
N ALA A 618 47.70 -26.30 11.82
CA ALA A 618 47.42 -27.65 11.36
C ALA A 618 45.94 -27.95 11.53
N GLU A 619 45.37 -28.71 10.60
CA GLU A 619 44.04 -29.27 10.69
C GLU A 619 44.16 -30.78 10.82
N VAL A 620 43.63 -31.30 11.93
CA VAL A 620 43.65 -32.72 12.28
C VAL A 620 42.23 -33.25 12.18
N MET A 621 42.04 -34.29 11.37
CA MET A 621 40.77 -35.00 11.25
C MET A 621 40.95 -36.43 11.73
N TRP A 622 39.96 -36.98 12.42
CA TRP A 622 39.98 -38.39 12.81
C TRP A 622 38.64 -39.05 12.58
N ASN A 623 38.68 -40.35 12.36
CA ASN A 623 37.51 -41.21 12.25
C ASN A 623 37.80 -42.52 13.00
N GLY A 624 37.05 -42.79 14.06
CA GLY A 624 37.19 -43.99 14.87
C GLY A 624 35.83 -44.52 15.34
N THR A 625 35.85 -45.67 16.02
CA THR A 625 34.61 -46.34 16.47
C THR A 625 33.81 -45.52 17.50
N ALA A 626 34.47 -44.69 18.30
CA ALA A 626 33.81 -43.82 19.28
C ALA A 626 33.31 -42.50 18.67
N GLY A 627 33.70 -42.18 17.42
CA GLY A 627 33.30 -40.97 16.72
C GLY A 627 34.35 -40.44 15.75
N SER A 628 33.93 -39.51 14.90
CA SER A 628 34.80 -38.73 14.02
C SER A 628 34.83 -37.28 14.47
N GLY A 629 35.92 -36.57 14.19
CA GLY A 629 36.02 -35.17 14.53
C GLY A 629 37.10 -34.43 13.78
N ARG A 630 37.16 -33.13 14.04
CA ARG A 630 38.12 -32.20 13.44
C ARG A 630 38.62 -31.24 14.49
N HIS A 631 39.92 -31.01 14.51
CA HIS A 631 40.59 -30.11 15.42
C HIS A 631 41.61 -29.27 14.67
N ARG A 632 41.51 -27.94 14.83
CA ARG A 632 42.44 -26.99 14.23
C ARG A 632 43.26 -26.37 15.34
N LEU A 633 44.58 -26.39 15.19
CA LEU A 633 45.50 -25.86 16.19
C LEU A 633 46.65 -25.10 15.54
N THR A 634 47.11 -24.07 16.23
CA THR A 634 48.29 -23.29 15.87
C THR A 634 49.56 -24.03 16.29
N ARG A 635 50.69 -23.68 15.67
CA ARG A 635 52.01 -24.20 16.06
C ARG A 635 52.37 -23.86 17.51
N GLN A 636 51.90 -22.73 18.02
CA GLN A 636 52.09 -22.30 19.41
C GLN A 636 51.31 -23.21 20.38
N GLU A 637 50.03 -23.49 20.11
CA GLU A 637 49.21 -24.39 20.93
C GLU A 637 49.76 -25.83 20.93
N TYR A 638 50.25 -26.30 19.78
CA TYR A 638 50.91 -27.58 19.64
C TYR A 638 52.17 -27.68 20.50
N GLN A 639 53.02 -26.65 20.49
CA GLN A 639 54.23 -26.60 21.32
C GLN A 639 53.90 -26.52 22.81
N ALA A 640 52.93 -25.69 23.20
CA ALA A 640 52.48 -25.54 24.58
C ALA A 640 51.92 -26.85 25.17
N SER A 641 51.24 -27.65 24.34
CA SER A 641 50.61 -28.91 24.74
C SER A 641 51.52 -30.14 24.61
N GLY A 642 52.71 -29.97 24.00
CA GLY A 642 53.65 -31.05 23.68
C GLY A 642 53.16 -31.99 22.58
N GLY A 643 52.28 -31.53 21.69
CA GLY A 643 51.60 -32.33 20.68
C GLY A 643 50.13 -31.97 20.53
N CYS A 644 49.40 -32.69 19.68
CA CYS A 644 47.94 -32.58 19.55
C CYS A 644 47.25 -33.71 20.30
N ARG A 645 46.35 -33.38 21.22
CA ARG A 645 45.60 -34.35 22.02
C ARG A 645 44.20 -34.55 21.49
N LEU A 646 43.82 -35.80 21.25
CA LEU A 646 42.49 -36.20 20.76
C LEU A 646 41.87 -37.23 21.70
N ARG A 647 40.63 -36.99 22.14
CA ARG A 647 39.83 -38.01 22.84
C ARG A 647 39.08 -38.84 21.81
N THR A 648 39.50 -40.08 21.63
CA THR A 648 39.01 -40.95 20.54
C THR A 648 38.49 -42.29 21.02
N GLY A 649 38.50 -42.51 22.34
CA GLY A 649 38.12 -43.78 22.96
C GLY A 649 39.16 -44.88 22.70
N PRO A 650 38.97 -46.07 23.27
CA PRO A 650 39.96 -47.15 23.25
C PRO A 650 40.01 -47.93 21.92
N GLY A 651 39.08 -47.68 21.00
CA GLY A 651 38.97 -48.40 19.72
C GLY A 651 39.96 -47.93 18.64
N PRO A 652 39.94 -48.57 17.46
CA PRO A 652 40.79 -48.17 16.33
C PRO A 652 40.35 -46.81 15.74
N VAL A 653 41.33 -46.03 15.29
CA VAL A 653 41.14 -44.66 14.80
C VAL A 653 42.07 -44.38 13.61
N ARG A 654 41.53 -43.83 12.53
CA ARG A 654 42.30 -43.23 11.44
C ARG A 654 42.43 -41.73 11.66
N VAL A 655 43.65 -41.20 11.60
CA VAL A 655 43.92 -39.76 11.76
C VAL A 655 44.57 -39.21 10.49
N ARG A 656 44.17 -38.00 10.08
CA ARG A 656 44.74 -37.23 8.97
C ARG A 656 45.18 -35.85 9.46
N VAL A 657 46.38 -35.42 9.07
CA VAL A 657 46.92 -34.10 9.45
C VAL A 657 47.32 -33.33 8.21
N SER A 658 46.80 -32.11 8.06
CA SER A 658 47.15 -31.16 7.00
C SER A 658 47.75 -29.90 7.59
N ALA A 659 48.84 -29.41 7.02
CA ALA A 659 49.45 -28.13 7.36
C ALA A 659 48.76 -26.98 6.62
N VAL A 660 48.71 -25.81 7.25
CA VAL A 660 48.10 -24.59 6.73
C VAL A 660 49.04 -23.40 6.96
N ALA A 661 49.31 -22.67 5.89
CA ALA A 661 50.11 -21.45 5.89
C ALA A 661 49.22 -20.25 5.55
N ALA A 662 49.41 -19.13 6.24
CA ALA A 662 48.84 -17.85 5.81
C ALA A 662 49.66 -17.34 4.62
N ALA A 663 49.02 -17.10 3.49
CA ALA A 663 49.59 -16.34 2.38
C ALA A 663 48.80 -15.03 2.20
N GLU A 664 49.42 -14.03 1.58
CA GLU A 664 48.82 -12.70 1.34
C GLU A 664 47.47 -12.79 0.60
N ASP A 665 47.26 -13.84 -0.19
CA ASP A 665 46.07 -14.04 -1.04
C ASP A 665 45.16 -15.22 -0.59
N GLY A 666 45.33 -15.74 0.64
CA GLY A 666 44.52 -16.83 1.19
C GLY A 666 45.32 -17.94 1.88
N ALA A 667 44.65 -18.90 2.52
CA ALA A 667 45.33 -19.99 3.21
C ALA A 667 45.77 -21.10 2.24
N ALA A 668 47.06 -21.45 2.25
CA ALA A 668 47.59 -22.60 1.51
C ALA A 668 47.53 -23.86 2.38
N CYS A 669 46.96 -24.94 1.87
CA CYS A 669 46.86 -26.23 2.58
C CYS A 669 47.77 -27.29 1.95
N SER A 670 48.40 -28.12 2.77
CA SER A 670 49.15 -29.30 2.30
C SER A 670 48.22 -30.47 2.01
N ALA A 671 48.71 -31.45 1.23
CA ALA A 671 48.12 -32.79 1.21
C ALA A 671 48.10 -33.39 2.63
N PRO A 672 47.12 -34.25 2.97
CA PRO A 672 47.02 -34.87 4.30
C PRO A 672 48.06 -35.98 4.47
N THR A 673 48.69 -36.03 5.65
CA THR A 673 49.46 -37.20 6.13
C THR A 673 48.55 -38.05 7.01
N GLU A 674 48.46 -39.36 6.73
CA GLU A 674 47.54 -40.27 7.43
C GLU A 674 48.26 -41.28 8.32
N ILE A 675 47.63 -41.68 9.43
CA ILE A 675 48.08 -42.77 10.30
C ILE A 675 46.88 -43.59 10.82
N ASP A 676 47.02 -44.92 10.77
CA ASP A 676 46.03 -45.87 11.29
C ASP A 676 46.46 -46.40 12.66
N ILE A 677 45.66 -46.10 13.68
CA ILE A 677 45.96 -46.39 15.09
C ILE A 677 45.07 -47.55 15.56
N GLN A 678 45.67 -48.63 16.02
CA GLN A 678 44.96 -49.80 16.52
C GLN A 678 44.33 -49.54 17.91
N GLY A 679 43.22 -50.24 18.21
CA GLY A 679 42.53 -50.17 19.50
C GLY A 679 43.17 -51.03 20.59
N ARG A 680 42.79 -50.80 21.85
CA ARG A 680 43.19 -51.61 23.01
C ARG A 680 42.41 -52.93 23.06
N GLN A 681 43.02 -53.99 23.59
CA GLN A 681 42.31 -55.24 23.89
C GLN A 681 41.16 -55.02 24.89
N PRO A 682 39.93 -55.49 24.61
CA PRO A 682 38.81 -55.44 25.55
C PRO A 682 39.11 -56.19 26.85
N HIS A 683 38.76 -55.59 27.98
CA HIS A 683 38.72 -56.26 29.27
C HIS A 683 37.28 -56.64 29.62
N VAL A 684 37.11 -57.90 30.05
CA VAL A 684 35.83 -58.42 30.53
C VAL A 684 35.96 -58.80 32.00
N GLY A 685 35.31 -58.04 32.87
CA GLY A 685 35.16 -58.36 34.28
C GLY A 685 34.01 -59.32 34.52
N TYR A 686 34.04 -60.05 35.63
CA TYR A 686 32.90 -60.85 36.07
C TYR A 686 32.75 -60.89 37.59
N THR A 687 31.54 -61.13 38.08
CA THR A 687 31.26 -61.40 39.49
C THR A 687 30.65 -62.79 39.67
N VAL A 688 30.78 -63.37 40.87
CA VAL A 688 30.25 -64.70 41.19
C VAL A 688 29.47 -64.65 42.50
N GLU A 689 28.17 -64.90 42.42
CA GLU A 689 27.28 -64.97 43.58
C GLU A 689 26.69 -66.36 43.76
N ARG A 690 27.04 -67.03 44.86
CA ARG A 690 26.61 -68.41 45.15
C ARG A 690 25.33 -68.43 45.99
N ARG A 691 24.41 -69.34 45.67
CA ARG A 691 23.24 -69.70 46.50
C ARG A 691 23.20 -71.21 46.71
N SER A 692 23.23 -71.66 47.96
CA SER A 692 23.14 -73.09 48.31
C SER A 692 21.69 -73.56 48.40
N ARG A 693 21.40 -74.79 47.96
CA ARG A 693 20.11 -75.47 48.19
C ARG A 693 20.26 -76.53 49.30
N PRO A 694 19.91 -76.22 50.57
CA PRO A 694 20.25 -77.08 51.72
C PRO A 694 19.53 -78.43 51.75
N LEU A 695 18.38 -78.58 51.07
CA LEU A 695 17.54 -79.79 51.11
C LEU A 695 17.82 -80.83 50.01
N VAL A 696 18.50 -80.47 48.90
CA VAL A 696 18.70 -81.38 47.74
C VAL A 696 20.19 -81.64 47.44
N GLY A 697 21.11 -80.85 48.05
CA GLY A 697 22.55 -80.90 47.78
C GLY A 697 22.90 -80.21 46.46
N GLY A 698 23.96 -79.39 46.48
CA GLY A 698 24.32 -78.50 45.36
C GLY A 698 23.85 -77.06 45.57
N GLY A 699 23.91 -76.25 44.50
CA GLY A 699 23.49 -74.85 44.53
C GLY A 699 23.55 -74.21 43.15
N THR A 700 23.30 -72.92 43.07
CA THR A 700 23.43 -72.14 41.83
C THR A 700 24.45 -71.02 42.02
N ALA A 701 25.16 -70.67 40.97
CA ALA A 701 25.99 -69.47 40.93
C ALA A 701 25.50 -68.52 39.85
N ARG A 702 25.25 -67.27 40.23
CA ARG A 702 24.97 -66.19 39.29
C ARG A 702 26.30 -65.54 38.88
N ILE A 703 26.53 -65.48 37.58
CA ILE A 703 27.69 -64.90 36.93
C ILE A 703 27.23 -63.65 36.20
N THR A 704 27.81 -62.50 36.52
CA THR A 704 27.53 -61.24 35.83
C THR A 704 28.78 -60.78 35.11
N LEU A 705 28.74 -60.71 33.77
CA LEU A 705 29.84 -60.26 32.91
C LEU A 705 29.69 -58.78 32.57
N THR A 706 30.79 -58.04 32.63
CA THR A 706 30.87 -56.62 32.22
C THR A 706 32.07 -56.41 31.30
N ALA A 707 31.90 -55.64 30.22
CA ALA A 707 32.99 -55.31 29.30
C ALA A 707 33.29 -53.81 29.31
N ASP A 708 34.56 -53.44 29.18
CA ASP A 708 34.99 -52.03 29.03
C ASP A 708 34.91 -51.54 27.57
N GLN A 709 34.86 -52.46 26.61
CA GLN A 709 34.73 -52.21 25.17
C GLN A 709 33.71 -53.17 24.55
N PRO A 710 33.11 -52.83 23.40
CA PRO A 710 32.23 -53.76 22.69
C PRO A 710 32.98 -55.03 22.27
N VAL A 711 32.46 -56.19 22.67
CA VAL A 711 32.94 -57.51 22.26
C VAL A 711 31.80 -58.22 21.52
N PRO A 712 31.79 -58.18 20.17
CA PRO A 712 30.68 -58.69 19.36
C PRO A 712 30.33 -60.16 19.60
N ALA A 713 31.34 -60.98 19.88
CA ALA A 713 31.19 -62.38 20.23
C ALA A 713 32.17 -62.73 21.34
N CYS A 714 31.67 -62.88 22.57
CA CYS A 714 32.45 -63.30 23.73
C CYS A 714 31.96 -64.66 24.23
N THR A 715 32.88 -65.61 24.33
CA THR A 715 32.66 -66.92 24.96
C THR A 715 33.39 -66.96 26.31
N VAL A 716 32.63 -67.13 27.39
CA VAL A 716 33.15 -67.28 28.75
C VAL A 716 32.71 -68.62 29.35
N LEU A 717 33.68 -69.42 29.80
CA LEU A 717 33.49 -70.68 30.50
C LEU A 717 33.44 -70.45 32.00
N VAL A 718 32.50 -71.08 32.70
CA VAL A 718 32.42 -71.09 34.17
C VAL A 718 32.92 -72.44 34.66
N VAL A 719 34.01 -72.44 35.43
CA VAL A 719 34.73 -73.66 35.82
C VAL A 719 34.65 -73.84 37.33
N ALA A 720 34.23 -75.04 37.73
CA ALA A 720 34.20 -75.47 39.11
C ALA A 720 35.33 -76.46 39.39
N ALA A 721 36.22 -76.13 40.33
CA ALA A 721 37.36 -76.96 40.68
C ALA A 721 37.37 -77.27 42.19
N GLN A 722 37.43 -78.56 42.56
CA GLN A 722 37.48 -78.97 43.96
C GLN A 722 38.91 -78.96 44.49
N GLY A 723 39.12 -78.43 45.70
CA GLY A 723 40.41 -78.41 46.36
C GLY A 723 40.87 -77.03 46.82
N ARG A 724 42.11 -76.95 47.30
CA ARG A 724 42.68 -75.73 47.88
C ARG A 724 43.29 -74.77 46.84
N VAL A 725 43.63 -75.27 45.66
CA VAL A 725 44.31 -74.55 44.57
C VAL A 725 43.28 -73.96 43.60
N MET A 726 43.47 -72.70 43.21
CA MET A 726 42.63 -72.02 42.24
C MET A 726 42.93 -72.55 40.83
N PRO A 727 41.91 -72.86 40.00
CA PRO A 727 42.15 -73.34 38.64
C PRO A 727 42.84 -72.22 37.83
N LEU A 728 43.89 -72.56 37.08
CA LEU A 728 44.66 -71.65 36.23
C LEU A 728 44.23 -71.71 34.76
N GLN A 729 43.59 -72.81 34.36
CA GLN A 729 43.04 -73.04 33.03
C GLN A 729 41.73 -73.84 33.12
N PRO A 730 40.89 -73.87 32.07
CA PRO A 730 39.61 -74.57 32.10
C PRO A 730 39.71 -76.07 32.42
N ALA A 731 40.81 -76.72 32.03
CA ALA A 731 41.04 -78.15 32.25
C ALA A 731 41.33 -78.52 33.72
N ASP A 732 41.63 -77.54 34.58
CA ASP A 732 41.93 -77.79 36.00
C ASP A 732 40.68 -78.07 36.85
N GLY A 733 39.49 -78.01 36.23
CA GLY A 733 38.21 -78.27 36.87
C GLY A 733 37.16 -78.76 35.89
N GLN A 734 35.91 -78.81 36.35
CA GLN A 734 34.75 -79.13 35.53
C GLN A 734 34.14 -77.84 34.99
N VAL A 735 33.97 -77.73 33.66
CA VAL A 735 33.16 -76.66 33.05
C VAL A 735 31.69 -76.92 33.41
N ILE A 736 31.09 -76.02 34.17
CA ILE A 736 29.70 -76.12 34.65
C ILE A 736 28.75 -75.16 33.92
N GLY A 737 29.28 -74.25 33.09
CA GLY A 737 28.49 -73.39 32.25
C GLY A 737 29.31 -72.69 31.19
N ARG A 738 28.63 -72.23 30.14
CA ARG A 738 29.19 -71.52 29.01
C ARG A 738 28.29 -70.36 28.66
N VAL A 739 28.85 -69.15 28.64
CA VAL A 739 28.16 -67.91 28.29
C VAL A 739 28.70 -67.44 26.96
N GLU A 740 27.83 -67.41 25.94
CA GLU A 740 28.14 -66.88 24.63
C GLU A 740 27.25 -65.68 24.35
N GLY A 741 27.82 -64.59 23.86
CA GLY A 741 27.04 -63.44 23.43
C GLY A 741 27.86 -62.18 23.21
N GLU A 742 27.18 -61.16 22.72
CA GLU A 742 27.72 -59.82 22.60
C GLU A 742 27.80 -59.15 23.98
N LEU A 743 28.98 -58.66 24.34
CA LEU A 743 29.15 -57.80 25.52
C LEU A 743 29.27 -56.35 25.08
N ARG A 744 28.44 -55.47 25.65
CA ARG A 744 28.51 -54.03 25.40
C ARG A 744 28.87 -53.28 26.68
N PRO A 745 29.68 -52.22 26.61
CA PRO A 745 29.95 -51.37 27.76
C PRO A 745 28.66 -50.88 28.41
N GLY A 746 28.60 -50.93 29.74
CA GLY A 746 27.43 -50.50 30.53
C GLY A 746 26.23 -51.46 30.53
N ARG A 747 26.25 -52.56 29.78
CA ARG A 747 25.16 -53.56 29.74
C ARG A 747 25.65 -54.92 30.25
N PRO A 748 25.52 -55.21 31.56
CA PRO A 748 25.96 -56.49 32.12
C PRO A 748 25.15 -57.66 31.54
N VAL A 749 25.82 -58.78 31.29
CA VAL A 749 25.19 -60.05 30.91
C VAL A 749 25.17 -60.97 32.12
N GLU A 750 23.98 -61.35 32.57
CA GLU A 750 23.81 -62.28 33.70
C GLU A 750 23.49 -63.69 33.21
N THR A 751 24.12 -64.69 33.82
CA THR A 751 23.81 -66.10 33.64
C THR A 751 23.80 -66.80 34.98
N THR A 752 22.90 -67.76 35.15
CA THR A 752 22.91 -68.65 36.32
C THR A 752 23.36 -70.04 35.89
N VAL A 753 24.35 -70.59 36.59
CA VAL A 753 24.85 -71.96 36.38
C VAL A 753 24.53 -72.82 37.59
N GLU A 754 24.20 -74.09 37.36
CA GLU A 754 24.02 -75.08 38.43
C GLU A 754 25.40 -75.58 38.87
N VAL A 755 25.64 -75.56 40.19
CA VAL A 755 26.89 -75.98 40.81
C VAL A 755 26.69 -77.38 41.38
N PRO A 756 27.47 -78.39 40.92
CA PRO A 756 27.34 -79.75 41.41
C PRO A 756 27.70 -79.85 42.89
N LYS A 757 27.35 -80.97 43.52
CA LYS A 757 27.66 -81.22 44.93
C LYS A 757 29.17 -81.46 45.11
N LEU A 758 29.92 -80.40 45.38
CA LEU A 758 31.37 -80.42 45.61
C LEU A 758 31.70 -80.38 47.11
N ARG A 759 32.75 -81.09 47.54
CA ARG A 759 33.26 -80.95 48.91
C ARG A 759 34.00 -79.64 49.03
N ARG A 760 33.83 -78.95 50.16
CA ARG A 760 34.57 -77.73 50.45
C ARG A 760 36.03 -78.07 50.85
N PRO A 761 37.02 -77.23 50.49
CA PRO A 761 36.87 -76.02 49.68
C PRO A 761 36.80 -76.34 48.17
N TYR A 762 36.11 -75.47 47.41
CA TYR A 762 36.08 -75.49 45.95
C TYR A 762 36.10 -74.07 45.37
N TRP A 763 36.40 -73.95 44.08
CA TRP A 763 36.52 -72.70 43.35
C TRP A 763 35.50 -72.63 42.22
N LEU A 764 34.99 -71.42 41.96
CA LEU A 764 34.26 -71.06 40.75
C LEU A 764 35.02 -69.91 40.09
N ARG A 765 35.61 -70.14 38.92
CA ARG A 765 36.39 -69.13 38.17
C ARG A 765 35.94 -69.14 36.72
N CYS A 766 35.90 -67.97 36.10
CA CYS A 766 35.59 -67.86 34.67
C CYS A 766 36.87 -67.82 33.82
N PHE A 767 36.78 -68.30 32.58
CA PHE A 767 37.83 -68.24 31.56
C PHE A 767 37.23 -67.80 30.23
N THR A 768 37.99 -67.15 29.35
CA THR A 768 37.52 -66.77 28.01
C THR A 768 38.17 -67.64 26.94
N GLU A 769 37.38 -68.08 25.96
CA GLU A 769 37.90 -68.68 24.70
C GLU A 769 38.06 -67.62 23.59
N THR A 770 37.58 -66.40 23.84
CA THR A 770 37.62 -65.30 22.88
C THR A 770 39.04 -64.74 22.77
N ALA A 771 39.66 -64.89 21.60
CA ALA A 771 40.97 -64.31 21.32
C ALA A 771 40.95 -62.77 21.43
N GLY A 772 42.01 -62.18 21.98
CA GLY A 772 42.13 -60.72 22.12
C GLY A 772 41.30 -60.10 23.23
N VAL A 773 40.58 -60.90 24.03
CA VAL A 773 39.85 -60.46 25.23
C VAL A 773 40.63 -60.85 26.47
N ARG A 774 40.79 -59.91 27.40
CA ARG A 774 41.39 -60.19 28.71
C ARG A 774 40.30 -60.29 29.76
N LEU A 775 40.19 -61.44 30.41
CA LEU A 775 39.28 -61.60 31.55
C LEU A 775 39.90 -61.04 32.84
N VAL A 776 39.12 -60.32 33.63
CA VAL A 776 39.55 -59.74 34.91
C VAL A 776 38.83 -60.46 36.04
N ASP A 777 39.60 -61.14 36.91
CA ASP A 777 39.05 -61.89 38.04
C ASP A 777 38.52 -60.96 39.15
N PRO A 778 37.37 -61.28 39.76
CA PRO A 778 36.89 -60.61 40.97
C PRO A 778 37.73 -61.03 42.20
N PRO A 779 37.51 -60.38 43.36
CA PRO A 779 38.20 -60.75 44.59
C PRO A 779 38.06 -62.24 44.93
N THR A 780 39.14 -62.85 45.43
CA THR A 780 39.24 -64.29 45.72
C THR A 780 38.10 -64.84 46.59
N ALA A 781 37.52 -64.03 47.49
CA ALA A 781 36.39 -64.40 48.32
C ALA A 781 35.12 -64.74 47.51
N GLN A 782 34.92 -64.10 46.35
CA GLN A 782 33.82 -64.43 45.43
C GLN A 782 34.09 -65.71 44.65
N LEU A 783 35.36 -66.09 44.47
CA LEU A 783 35.74 -67.28 43.70
C LEU A 783 35.81 -68.55 44.55
N LYS A 784 36.24 -68.44 45.82
CA LYS A 784 36.42 -69.59 46.72
C LYS A 784 35.22 -69.83 47.63
N ALA A 785 34.73 -71.06 47.68
CA ALA A 785 33.83 -71.55 48.71
C ALA A 785 34.63 -72.33 49.76
N THR A 786 34.64 -71.83 51.00
CA THR A 786 35.35 -72.43 52.14
C THR A 786 34.51 -73.38 52.94
#